data_AF-A0AA43LVH4-F1
#
_entry.id   AF-A0AA43LVH4-F1
#
_cell.length_a   1.000
_cell.length_b   1.000
_cell.length_c   1.000
_cell.angle_alpha   90.00
_cell.angle_beta   90.00
_cell.angle_gamma   90.00
#
_symmetry.space_group_name_H-M   'P 1'
#
loop_
_entity.id
_entity.type
_entity.pdbx_description
1 polymer ?
#
loop_
_entity_poly.entity_id
_entity_poly.type
_entity_poly.pdbx_seq_one_letter_code
_entity_poly.pdbx_strand_id
1 'polypeptide(L)'
;MPFLVLGFAEMDDTQLSLVGGKALNLARLSRAEGILVPDGFCVTTDGFRQAVAHNLTYQSLLEQLKTLTAEDRQQIAEISGKIRQHILAVKMPADIASAVTQYLSVLGEEHAYAVRSSATAEDLPHASFAGQQDTYLNIRGTKSILEHISKCWASLFTDRAVIYRIQNGFDHTQVLLSVIIQRMVTPQASGIMFTADPVTGSRKVVSVDAGFGLGEALVSGLVSPDSYKVRDGVIINKQITAKQLAMYGRQDGGTFTCELDPEQQTTQTLSDLQIIALSSLGRRIEARFGYPQDIEWCLADGVFYIVQSRPITTLFPAPEAGDQVNRVYLSVGHQQMMTDAMKPLGLSFYLLTTPAPMRTAGGRLFVDVTPLLASPDTGTAVVNALGKSDPLIKNALMSLVERGDFIQPSLENTKVPYSLKNNENADPGVFNARIEFDPAIVPALIKRNQASVEELKLRIRTQTGPALFDFIIEDMQELKKLLFDPQSSAVIMTAMDASSWINDRMNEWLGDKNAADVLSQSVADNVTSEMGLALLDVADVIRPHHEVIRYLEHVAQDDFLDELMKIEGGQEAGDAIHSYLEQYGMRCSGEIDLTRTRWSENPLILVPMILNHIKHFSRGASRQKFEQGRQEAVIKERELLERLEQLPDGVQKAAETKRVIRLLRGFIGYREYPKYGMISRYFIYKQALLREAGQLVEAGIIKQTEDIYYLTFEELREAVCTRRLDYGMIEKRREDYRLYEKLTPPRVITSDGERINGDYKRDDLPADALVGLPVSSGVIEGRARIIFNMEHADLEEGDILVTLFTDPSWTPLFVSIKGLVTEVGGLMTHGAVIAREYGLPAVVGVDQATKRIKDGQMIRVHGTEGYIELL
;
A
#
# COMPACT_ATOMS: atom_id res chain seq x y z
N MET A 1 -16.19 -19.42 39.48
CA MET A 1 -16.37 -17.97 39.78
C MET A 1 -15.59 -17.20 38.74
N PRO A 2 -16.07 -16.04 38.24
CA PRO A 2 -15.25 -15.23 37.34
C PRO A 2 -13.95 -14.84 38.06
N PHE A 3 -12.81 -15.06 37.42
CA PHE A 3 -11.50 -14.67 37.96
C PHE A 3 -11.34 -13.15 37.81
N LEU A 4 -11.61 -12.39 38.87
CA LEU A 4 -11.56 -10.92 38.85
C LEU A 4 -10.13 -10.37 38.82
N VAL A 5 -9.18 -11.16 39.34
CA VAL A 5 -7.74 -10.86 39.35
C VAL A 5 -6.99 -12.15 39.06
N LEU A 6 -5.96 -12.06 38.21
CA LEU A 6 -5.10 -13.18 37.84
C LEU A 6 -3.63 -12.81 37.97
N GLY A 7 -2.82 -13.68 38.58
CA GLY A 7 -1.36 -13.54 38.58
C GLY A 7 -0.76 -13.93 37.21
N PHE A 8 0.41 -13.41 36.84
CA PHE A 8 1.04 -13.79 35.55
C PHE A 8 1.26 -15.30 35.41
N ALA A 9 1.55 -16.00 36.51
CA ALA A 9 1.71 -17.46 36.50
C ALA A 9 0.41 -18.22 36.22
N GLU A 10 -0.75 -17.60 36.36
CA GLU A 10 -2.08 -18.22 36.22
C GLU A 10 -2.70 -18.01 34.82
N MET A 11 -2.14 -17.12 33.99
CA MET A 11 -2.75 -16.72 32.72
C MET A 11 -2.43 -17.66 31.56
N ASP A 12 -3.37 -18.02 30.71
CA ASP A 12 -3.11 -18.82 29.51
C ASP A 12 -3.62 -18.17 28.21
N ASP A 13 -3.25 -18.76 27.07
CA ASP A 13 -3.53 -18.22 25.74
C ASP A 13 -5.03 -18.13 25.41
N THR A 14 -5.88 -18.86 26.12
CA THR A 14 -7.33 -18.82 25.92
C THR A 14 -7.97 -17.58 26.55
N GLN A 15 -7.21 -16.85 27.37
CA GLN A 15 -7.70 -15.74 28.20
C GLN A 15 -7.39 -14.35 27.63
N LEU A 16 -7.02 -14.23 26.34
CA LEU A 16 -6.75 -12.93 25.69
C LEU A 16 -7.89 -11.92 25.87
N SER A 17 -9.15 -12.37 25.78
CA SER A 17 -10.34 -11.53 25.98
C SER A 17 -10.56 -11.10 27.44
N LEU A 18 -9.88 -11.77 28.39
CA LEU A 18 -9.99 -11.54 29.82
C LEU A 18 -8.89 -10.61 30.37
N VAL A 19 -7.66 -10.75 29.88
CA VAL A 19 -6.48 -10.01 30.39
C VAL A 19 -5.85 -9.05 29.36
N GLY A 20 -6.34 -9.04 28.12
CA GLY A 20 -5.78 -8.23 27.05
C GLY A 20 -4.38 -8.67 26.61
N GLY A 21 -3.89 -8.00 25.57
CA GLY A 21 -2.68 -8.40 24.86
C GLY A 21 -1.38 -8.29 25.68
N LYS A 22 -1.16 -7.14 26.34
CA LYS A 22 0.06 -6.89 27.12
C LYS A 22 0.23 -7.87 28.27
N ALA A 23 -0.85 -8.11 29.03
CA ALA A 23 -0.78 -8.97 30.20
C ALA A 23 -0.47 -10.41 29.79
N LEU A 24 -1.09 -10.87 28.69
CA LEU A 24 -0.84 -12.21 28.16
C LEU A 24 0.61 -12.36 27.66
N ASN A 25 1.14 -11.37 26.95
CA ASN A 25 2.54 -11.39 26.50
C ASN A 25 3.52 -11.40 27.68
N LEU A 26 3.23 -10.64 28.75
CA LEU A 26 4.03 -10.68 29.98
C LEU A 26 3.98 -12.03 30.68
N ALA A 27 2.81 -12.65 30.77
CA ALA A 27 2.65 -13.99 31.35
C ALA A 27 3.40 -15.08 30.56
N ARG A 28 3.41 -14.98 29.23
CA ARG A 28 4.21 -15.87 28.37
C ARG A 28 5.71 -15.72 28.66
N LEU A 29 6.18 -14.48 28.83
CA LEU A 29 7.58 -14.18 29.10
C LEU A 29 8.00 -14.52 30.53
N SER A 30 7.13 -14.34 31.53
CA SER A 30 7.46 -14.65 32.93
C SER A 30 7.70 -16.15 33.17
N ARG A 31 7.14 -17.01 32.30
CA ARG A 31 7.36 -18.47 32.33
C ARG A 31 8.60 -18.91 31.55
N ALA A 32 9.22 -18.00 30.79
CA ALA A 32 10.31 -18.35 29.91
C ALA A 32 11.65 -18.36 30.68
N GLU A 33 12.39 -19.45 30.56
CA GLU A 33 13.69 -19.59 31.20
C GLU A 33 14.69 -18.53 30.71
N GLY A 34 15.35 -17.85 31.64
CA GLY A 34 16.38 -16.84 31.37
C GLY A 34 15.86 -15.51 30.82
N ILE A 35 14.56 -15.22 30.97
CA ILE A 35 13.96 -13.91 30.75
C ILE A 35 13.39 -13.45 32.09
N LEU A 36 13.77 -12.26 32.53
CA LEU A 36 13.30 -11.69 33.80
C LEU A 36 12.18 -10.71 33.52
N VAL A 37 10.99 -11.02 34.03
CA VAL A 37 9.82 -10.14 34.01
C VAL A 37 9.50 -9.78 35.46
N PRO A 38 9.33 -8.49 35.82
CA PRO A 38 8.93 -8.12 37.16
C PRO A 38 7.57 -8.72 37.52
N ASP A 39 7.47 -9.27 38.73
CA ASP A 39 6.25 -9.92 39.22
C ASP A 39 5.05 -8.97 39.18
N GLY A 40 3.87 -9.54 38.96
CA GLY A 40 2.65 -8.77 38.87
C GLY A 40 1.41 -9.61 38.66
N PHE A 41 0.28 -8.91 38.61
CA PHE A 41 -1.05 -9.46 38.41
C PHE A 41 -1.88 -8.52 37.55
N CYS A 42 -3.02 -9.00 37.06
CA CYS A 42 -3.93 -8.24 36.23
C CYS A 42 -5.34 -8.27 36.81
N VAL A 43 -5.96 -7.10 36.95
CA VAL A 43 -7.40 -6.96 37.16
C VAL A 43 -8.08 -7.18 35.80
N THR A 44 -8.93 -8.19 35.72
CA THR A 44 -9.47 -8.68 34.46
C THR A 44 -10.56 -7.77 33.89
N THR A 45 -10.91 -7.97 32.62
CA THR A 45 -12.02 -7.26 31.97
C THR A 45 -13.37 -7.52 32.63
N ASP A 46 -13.54 -8.68 33.27
CA ASP A 46 -14.72 -8.97 34.10
C ASP A 46 -14.76 -8.09 35.35
N GLY A 47 -13.61 -7.76 35.94
CA GLY A 47 -13.51 -6.76 37.00
C GLY A 47 -14.00 -5.38 36.56
N PHE A 48 -13.59 -4.95 35.35
CA PHE A 48 -14.12 -3.71 34.76
C PHE A 48 -15.63 -3.78 34.51
N ARG A 49 -16.12 -4.86 33.89
CA ARG A 49 -17.56 -5.05 33.66
C ARG A 49 -18.35 -4.99 34.96
N GLN A 50 -17.90 -5.68 36.01
CA GLN A 50 -18.57 -5.67 37.31
C GLN A 50 -18.61 -4.26 37.93
N ALA A 51 -17.54 -3.48 37.78
CA ALA A 51 -17.50 -2.10 38.29
C ALA A 51 -18.52 -1.19 37.58
N VAL A 52 -18.74 -1.36 36.27
CA VAL A 52 -19.65 -0.49 35.49
C VAL A 52 -21.07 -1.06 35.30
N ALA A 53 -21.30 -2.34 35.60
CA ALA A 53 -22.55 -3.05 35.29
C ALA A 53 -23.82 -2.40 35.86
N HIS A 54 -23.74 -1.81 37.05
CA HIS A 54 -24.88 -1.20 37.75
C HIS A 54 -25.03 0.31 37.51
N ASN A 55 -24.23 0.90 36.62
CA ASN A 55 -24.27 2.33 36.33
C ASN A 55 -25.13 2.60 35.08
N LEU A 56 -26.42 2.87 35.29
CA LEU A 56 -27.38 3.19 34.21
C LEU A 56 -26.98 4.46 33.43
N THR A 57 -26.37 5.43 34.09
CA THR A 57 -25.92 6.67 33.44
C THR A 57 -24.75 6.42 32.50
N TYR A 58 -23.81 5.55 32.89
CA TYR A 58 -22.72 5.10 32.01
C TYR A 58 -23.26 4.43 30.75
N GLN A 59 -24.22 3.50 30.89
CA GLN A 59 -24.82 2.81 29.74
C GLN A 59 -25.54 3.78 28.79
N SER A 60 -26.31 4.72 29.34
CA SER A 60 -27.00 5.75 28.54
C SER A 60 -26.02 6.65 27.77
N LEU A 61 -24.94 7.10 28.41
CA LEU A 61 -23.90 7.90 27.75
C LEU A 61 -23.16 7.11 26.67
N LEU A 62 -22.96 5.81 26.86
CA LEU A 62 -22.30 4.95 25.89
C LEU A 62 -23.15 4.76 24.63
N GLU A 63 -24.48 4.61 24.77
CA GLU A 63 -25.40 4.56 23.64
C GLU A 63 -25.47 5.89 22.88
N GLN A 64 -25.43 7.03 23.58
CA GLN A 64 -25.31 8.35 22.93
C GLN A 64 -24.00 8.49 22.16
N LEU A 65 -22.90 7.91 22.67
CA LEU A 65 -21.61 7.98 22.00
C LEU A 65 -21.59 7.19 20.68
N LYS A 66 -22.36 6.10 20.57
CA LYS A 66 -22.46 5.28 19.35
C LYS A 66 -23.09 6.01 18.16
N THR A 67 -23.92 7.02 18.42
CA THR A 67 -24.59 7.77 17.33
C THR A 67 -23.71 8.86 16.73
N LEU A 68 -22.51 9.09 17.29
CA LEU A 68 -21.61 10.15 16.86
C LEU A 68 -20.62 9.69 15.79
N THR A 69 -20.19 10.64 14.98
CA THR A 69 -19.14 10.46 13.98
C THR A 69 -17.84 11.13 14.43
N ALA A 70 -16.72 10.83 13.76
CA ALA A 70 -15.41 11.41 14.11
C ALA A 70 -15.34 12.95 13.94
N GLU A 71 -16.32 13.53 13.24
CA GLU A 71 -16.44 14.98 13.01
C GLU A 71 -17.10 15.70 14.21
N ASP A 72 -17.85 14.99 15.06
CA ASP A 72 -18.59 15.52 16.21
C ASP A 72 -17.72 15.79 17.45
N ARG A 73 -16.53 16.37 17.24
CA ARG A 73 -15.46 16.47 18.27
C ARG A 73 -15.91 17.11 19.58
N GLN A 74 -16.74 18.15 19.53
CA GLN A 74 -17.21 18.85 20.72
C GLN A 74 -18.16 17.98 21.55
N GLN A 75 -19.08 17.26 20.90
CA GLN A 75 -20.02 16.36 21.58
C GLN A 75 -19.28 15.14 22.15
N ILE A 76 -18.30 14.61 21.40
CA ILE A 76 -17.42 13.54 21.88
C ILE A 76 -16.72 13.98 23.15
N ALA A 77 -16.11 15.17 23.19
CA ALA A 77 -15.40 15.66 24.37
C ALA A 77 -16.31 15.79 25.60
N GLU A 78 -17.54 16.28 25.40
CA GLU A 78 -18.52 16.44 26.49
C GLU A 78 -18.99 15.08 27.04
N ILE A 79 -19.44 14.17 26.19
CA ILE A 79 -19.93 12.85 26.59
C ILE A 79 -18.80 12.02 27.20
N SER A 80 -17.62 12.03 26.57
CA SER A 80 -16.43 11.35 27.07
C SER A 80 -16.02 11.89 28.45
N GLY A 81 -16.06 13.21 28.64
CA GLY A 81 -15.82 13.83 29.94
C GLY A 81 -16.78 13.35 31.03
N LYS A 82 -18.08 13.28 30.73
CA LYS A 82 -19.11 12.76 31.66
C LYS A 82 -18.87 11.28 31.98
N ILE A 83 -18.57 10.44 30.98
CA ILE A 83 -18.25 9.02 31.19
C ILE A 83 -17.06 8.86 32.14
N ARG A 84 -15.96 9.60 31.90
CA ARG A 84 -14.77 9.56 32.75
C ARG A 84 -15.08 9.96 34.20
N GLN A 85 -15.84 11.02 34.41
CA GLN A 85 -16.26 11.44 35.75
C GLN A 85 -17.07 10.36 36.46
N HIS A 86 -18.00 9.71 35.75
CA HIS A 86 -18.78 8.60 36.32
C HIS A 86 -17.91 7.41 36.69
N ILE A 87 -16.96 6.99 35.84
CA ILE A 87 -16.04 5.89 36.13
C ILE A 87 -15.20 6.19 37.39
N LEU A 88 -14.67 7.42 37.50
CA LEU A 88 -13.88 7.83 38.66
C LEU A 88 -14.69 7.91 39.95
N ALA A 89 -16.00 8.20 39.86
CA ALA A 89 -16.90 8.25 41.01
C ALA A 89 -17.41 6.88 41.48
N VAL A 90 -17.25 5.81 40.67
CA VAL A 90 -17.65 4.46 41.06
C VAL A 90 -16.78 3.97 42.22
N LYS A 91 -17.43 3.55 43.31
CA LYS A 91 -16.75 2.87 44.42
C LYS A 91 -16.29 1.48 43.94
N MET A 92 -15.00 1.19 44.09
CA MET A 92 -14.43 -0.11 43.73
C MET A 92 -15.19 -1.26 44.43
N PRO A 93 -15.66 -2.29 43.69
CA PRO A 93 -16.29 -3.47 44.26
C PRO A 93 -15.41 -4.14 45.34
N ALA A 94 -16.03 -4.60 46.43
CA ALA A 94 -15.31 -5.17 47.57
C ALA A 94 -14.50 -6.43 47.20
N ASP A 95 -15.03 -7.26 46.30
CA ASP A 95 -14.38 -8.48 45.84
C ASP A 95 -13.08 -8.16 45.08
N ILE A 96 -13.10 -7.14 44.22
CA ILE A 96 -11.91 -6.68 43.48
C ILE A 96 -10.89 -6.09 44.45
N ALA A 97 -11.32 -5.20 45.36
CA ALA A 97 -10.43 -4.58 46.34
C ALA A 97 -9.76 -5.60 47.25
N SER A 98 -10.51 -6.62 47.70
CA SER A 98 -10.00 -7.73 48.51
C SER A 98 -8.98 -8.56 47.74
N ALA A 99 -9.29 -8.95 46.51
CA ALA A 99 -8.38 -9.72 45.67
C ALA A 99 -7.07 -8.97 45.37
N VAL A 100 -7.15 -7.68 45.02
CA VAL A 100 -5.98 -6.81 44.80
C VAL A 100 -5.13 -6.73 46.08
N THR A 101 -5.76 -6.53 47.24
CA THR A 101 -5.04 -6.45 48.53
C THR A 101 -4.34 -7.78 48.85
N GLN A 102 -4.99 -8.92 48.60
CA GLN A 102 -4.40 -10.23 48.80
C GLN A 102 -3.13 -10.41 47.95
N TYR A 103 -3.18 -10.06 46.67
CA TYR A 103 -2.00 -10.13 45.79
C TYR A 103 -0.88 -9.18 46.24
N LEU A 104 -1.21 -7.95 46.65
CA LEU A 104 -0.23 -7.00 47.17
C LEU A 104 0.43 -7.47 48.48
N SER A 105 -0.32 -8.17 49.34
CA SER A 105 0.22 -8.72 50.58
C SER A 105 1.27 -9.82 50.35
N VAL A 106 1.16 -10.55 49.22
CA VAL A 106 2.13 -11.57 48.79
C VAL A 106 3.34 -10.93 48.10
N LEU A 107 3.12 -9.90 47.29
CA LEU A 107 4.17 -9.24 46.51
C LEU A 107 4.94 -8.15 47.27
N GLY A 108 4.40 -7.65 48.38
CA GLY A 108 4.98 -6.63 49.27
C GLY A 108 4.26 -5.28 49.16
N GLU A 109 3.56 -4.85 50.21
CA GLU A 109 2.80 -3.59 50.24
C GLU A 109 3.69 -2.34 50.30
N GLU A 110 4.91 -2.50 50.80
CA GLU A 110 5.92 -1.45 50.92
C GLU A 110 6.55 -1.09 49.57
N HIS A 111 6.44 -1.96 48.57
CA HIS A 111 7.01 -1.72 47.25
C HIS A 111 6.18 -0.73 46.43
N ALA A 112 6.81 -0.17 45.40
CA ALA A 112 6.13 0.62 44.40
C ALA A 112 5.70 -0.27 43.22
N TYR A 113 4.62 0.14 42.55
CA TYR A 113 4.03 -0.59 41.43
C TYR A 113 3.79 0.33 40.24
N ALA A 114 3.90 -0.23 39.04
CA ALA A 114 3.41 0.35 37.80
C ALA A 114 1.98 -0.14 37.55
N VAL A 115 1.05 0.80 37.31
CA VAL A 115 -0.35 0.52 36.99
C VAL A 115 -0.56 0.81 35.50
N ARG A 116 -0.74 -0.23 34.70
CA ARG A 116 -0.69 -0.20 33.24
C ARG A 116 -1.99 -0.71 32.63
N SER A 117 -2.51 0.02 31.66
CA SER A 117 -3.67 -0.39 30.88
C SER A 117 -3.31 -1.51 29.88
N SER A 118 -4.21 -2.49 29.72
CA SER A 118 -4.10 -3.60 28.76
C SER A 118 -5.46 -3.85 28.12
N ALA A 119 -5.66 -3.36 26.90
CA ALA A 119 -6.92 -3.53 26.18
C ALA A 119 -6.99 -4.86 25.44
N THR A 120 -8.21 -5.40 25.31
CA THR A 120 -8.48 -6.64 24.54
C THR A 120 -8.26 -6.48 23.04
N ALA A 121 -8.46 -5.27 22.53
CA ALA A 121 -8.30 -4.92 21.13
C ALA A 121 -6.90 -4.37 20.79
N GLU A 122 -5.99 -4.30 21.77
CA GLU A 122 -4.68 -3.64 21.64
C GLU A 122 -3.67 -4.41 20.80
N ASP A 123 -3.83 -5.74 20.73
CA ASP A 123 -2.97 -6.65 19.98
C ASP A 123 -3.71 -7.28 18.77
N LEU A 124 -4.88 -6.73 18.39
CA LEU A 124 -5.49 -7.10 17.12
C LEU A 124 -4.55 -6.68 15.98
N PRO A 125 -4.30 -7.54 14.97
CA PRO A 125 -3.34 -7.24 13.90
C PRO A 125 -3.57 -5.90 13.19
N HIS A 126 -4.80 -5.37 13.24
CA HIS A 126 -5.23 -4.16 12.53
C HIS A 126 -5.33 -2.90 13.40
N ALA A 127 -5.16 -3.02 14.72
CA ALA A 127 -5.37 -1.91 15.65
C ALA A 127 -4.29 -1.89 16.72
N SER A 128 -3.46 -0.86 16.66
CA SER A 128 -2.56 -0.54 17.76
C SER A 128 -3.22 0.53 18.62
N PHE A 129 -3.70 0.16 19.81
CA PHE A 129 -4.08 1.15 20.84
C PHE A 129 -2.84 1.76 21.53
N ALA A 130 -1.64 1.57 20.95
CA ALA A 130 -0.39 2.08 21.49
C ALA A 130 -0.47 3.59 21.75
N GLY A 131 -0.05 3.98 22.96
CA GLY A 131 -0.03 5.37 23.41
C GLY A 131 -1.41 6.01 23.64
N GLN A 132 -2.53 5.30 23.44
CA GLN A 132 -3.87 5.86 23.60
C GLN A 132 -4.36 5.82 25.06
N GLN A 133 -3.83 4.91 25.86
CA GLN A 133 -4.30 4.62 27.21
C GLN A 133 -3.23 4.98 28.25
N ASP A 134 -3.68 5.31 29.45
CA ASP A 134 -2.80 5.84 30.47
C ASP A 134 -2.03 4.72 31.18
N THR A 135 -0.81 5.05 31.57
CA THR A 135 0.06 4.25 32.44
C THR A 135 0.56 5.15 33.55
N TYR A 136 0.62 4.62 34.77
CA TYR A 136 1.05 5.36 35.95
C TYR A 136 2.20 4.62 36.63
N LEU A 137 3.33 5.29 36.79
CA LEU A 137 4.55 4.71 37.36
C LEU A 137 4.74 5.09 38.84
N ASN A 138 5.46 4.23 39.56
CA ASN A 138 5.88 4.45 40.95
C ASN A 138 4.72 4.74 41.93
N ILE A 139 3.63 3.97 41.85
CA ILE A 139 2.47 4.09 42.75
C ILE A 139 2.70 3.26 44.01
N ARG A 140 2.50 3.86 45.18
CA ARG A 140 2.67 3.21 46.48
C ARG A 140 1.36 3.19 47.28
N GLY A 141 1.12 2.08 47.99
CA GLY A 141 -0.02 1.90 48.87
C GLY A 141 -1.32 1.47 48.16
N THR A 142 -2.03 0.53 48.79
CA THR A 142 -3.23 -0.13 48.25
C THR A 142 -4.31 0.86 47.82
N LYS A 143 -4.59 1.89 48.61
CA LYS A 143 -5.60 2.91 48.27
C LYS A 143 -5.25 3.64 46.96
N SER A 144 -3.99 4.03 46.79
CA SER A 144 -3.54 4.73 45.59
C SER A 144 -3.59 3.82 44.36
N ILE A 145 -3.23 2.53 44.51
CA ILE A 145 -3.31 1.55 43.43
C ILE A 145 -4.76 1.39 42.95
N LEU A 146 -5.73 1.25 43.87
CA LEU A 146 -7.16 1.17 43.52
C LEU A 146 -7.67 2.43 42.80
N GLU A 147 -7.23 3.62 43.22
CA GLU A 147 -7.56 4.88 42.54
C GLU A 147 -7.00 4.91 41.11
N HIS A 148 -5.76 4.45 40.90
CA HIS A 148 -5.13 4.42 39.57
C HIS A 148 -5.71 3.34 38.65
N ILE A 149 -6.23 2.22 39.19
CA ILE A 149 -7.02 1.26 38.41
C ILE A 149 -8.25 1.94 37.80
N SER A 150 -9.01 2.72 38.60
CA SER A 150 -10.14 3.50 38.08
C SER A 150 -9.73 4.55 37.05
N LYS A 151 -8.56 5.20 37.22
CA LYS A 151 -8.02 6.13 36.22
C LYS A 151 -7.68 5.42 34.90
N CYS A 152 -7.08 4.23 34.95
CA CYS A 152 -6.83 3.43 33.75
C CYS A 152 -8.14 3.10 33.03
N TRP A 153 -9.19 2.66 33.74
CA TRP A 153 -10.51 2.45 33.13
C TRP A 153 -11.09 3.72 32.51
N ALA A 154 -10.94 4.88 33.17
CA ALA A 154 -11.38 6.15 32.62
C ALA A 154 -10.60 6.54 31.34
N SER A 155 -9.33 6.15 31.23
CA SER A 155 -8.49 6.47 30.05
C SER A 155 -9.03 5.89 28.74
N LEU A 156 -9.84 4.83 28.83
CA LEU A 156 -10.54 4.24 27.67
C LEU A 156 -11.46 5.25 26.98
N PHE A 157 -11.98 6.22 27.73
CA PHE A 157 -12.89 7.26 27.25
C PHE A 157 -12.21 8.63 27.19
N THR A 158 -10.90 8.68 26.91
CA THR A 158 -10.28 9.93 26.46
C THR A 158 -10.76 10.28 25.06
N ASP A 159 -10.79 11.57 24.75
CA ASP A 159 -11.31 12.07 23.47
C ASP A 159 -10.53 11.44 22.29
N ARG A 160 -9.21 11.31 22.44
CA ARG A 160 -8.31 10.62 21.49
C ARG A 160 -8.69 9.15 21.28
N ALA A 161 -8.97 8.40 22.35
CA ALA A 161 -9.24 6.97 22.28
C ALA A 161 -10.63 6.70 21.68
N VAL A 162 -11.61 7.56 21.94
CA VAL A 162 -12.95 7.49 21.34
C VAL A 162 -12.89 7.78 19.84
N ILE A 163 -12.28 8.90 19.45
CA ILE A 163 -12.14 9.27 18.04
C ILE A 163 -11.41 8.17 17.26
N TYR A 164 -10.32 7.63 17.82
CA TYR A 164 -9.59 6.52 17.20
C TYR A 164 -10.48 5.30 16.98
N ARG A 165 -11.33 4.93 17.96
CA ARG A 165 -12.28 3.82 17.80
C ARG A 165 -13.31 4.08 16.71
N ILE A 166 -13.88 5.28 16.66
CA ILE A 166 -14.86 5.65 15.62
C ILE A 166 -14.20 5.56 14.23
N GLN A 167 -13.01 6.13 14.07
CA GLN A 167 -12.26 6.12 12.81
C GLN A 167 -11.90 4.70 12.33
N ASN A 168 -11.66 3.77 13.25
CA ASN A 168 -11.34 2.38 12.93
C ASN A 168 -12.56 1.44 13.00
N GLY A 169 -13.78 1.97 13.20
CA GLY A 169 -15.01 1.18 13.23
C GLY A 169 -15.15 0.24 14.44
N PHE A 170 -14.48 0.52 15.56
CA PHE A 170 -14.60 -0.27 16.79
C PHE A 170 -15.82 0.13 17.61
N ASP A 171 -16.68 -0.85 17.91
CA ASP A 171 -17.78 -0.69 18.86
C ASP A 171 -17.23 -0.41 20.27
N HIS A 172 -17.68 0.70 20.85
CA HIS A 172 -17.28 1.14 22.19
C HIS A 172 -17.66 0.15 23.30
N THR A 173 -18.65 -0.72 23.08
CA THR A 173 -19.07 -1.75 24.06
C THR A 173 -18.19 -2.99 24.06
N GLN A 174 -17.49 -3.24 22.95
CA GLN A 174 -16.67 -4.45 22.77
C GLN A 174 -15.23 -4.25 23.24
N VAL A 175 -14.77 -3.00 23.31
CA VAL A 175 -13.43 -2.68 23.82
C VAL A 175 -13.46 -2.66 25.34
N LEU A 176 -12.84 -3.67 25.93
CA LEU A 176 -12.72 -3.81 27.38
C LEU A 176 -11.29 -3.58 27.80
N LEU A 177 -11.14 -3.11 29.04
CA LEU A 177 -9.84 -2.81 29.62
C LEU A 177 -9.58 -3.66 30.85
N SER A 178 -8.43 -4.34 30.81
CA SER A 178 -7.81 -4.94 31.98
C SER A 178 -6.68 -4.03 32.47
N VAL A 179 -6.30 -4.16 33.74
CA VAL A 179 -5.27 -3.32 34.35
C VAL A 179 -4.19 -4.20 34.96
N ILE A 180 -2.96 -4.02 34.50
CA ILE A 180 -1.76 -4.70 35.00
C ILE A 180 -1.21 -3.91 36.19
N ILE A 181 -0.95 -4.60 37.29
CA ILE A 181 -0.23 -4.10 38.45
C ILE A 181 1.08 -4.88 38.51
N GLN A 182 2.18 -4.20 38.17
CA GLN A 182 3.49 -4.81 38.06
C GLN A 182 4.46 -4.16 39.04
N ARG A 183 5.32 -4.95 39.69
CA ARG A 183 6.33 -4.44 40.61
C ARG A 183 7.26 -3.47 39.88
N MET A 184 7.48 -2.30 40.49
CA MET A 184 8.33 -1.27 39.93
C MET A 184 9.80 -1.69 40.05
N VAL A 185 10.53 -1.56 38.94
CA VAL A 185 12.00 -1.63 38.92
C VAL A 185 12.53 -0.21 38.99
N THR A 186 13.64 0.01 39.70
CA THR A 186 14.34 1.31 39.74
C THR A 186 15.56 1.26 38.81
N PRO A 187 15.40 1.58 37.52
CA PRO A 187 16.47 1.40 36.54
C PRO A 187 17.50 2.52 36.55
N GLN A 188 18.72 2.13 36.19
CA GLN A 188 19.81 3.02 35.79
C GLN A 188 19.56 3.52 34.35
N ALA A 189 19.11 2.61 33.48
CA ALA A 189 18.77 2.89 32.09
C ALA A 189 17.53 2.09 31.66
N SER A 190 16.79 2.61 30.70
CA SER A 190 15.64 1.91 30.11
C SER A 190 15.43 2.34 28.67
N GLY A 191 14.62 1.59 27.94
CA GLY A 191 14.34 1.93 26.57
C GLY A 191 13.53 0.89 25.83
N ILE A 192 13.62 0.98 24.50
CA ILE A 192 12.85 0.17 23.56
C ILE A 192 13.83 -0.61 22.68
N MET A 193 13.45 -1.82 22.31
CA MET A 193 14.20 -2.66 21.40
C MET A 193 13.25 -3.26 20.37
N PHE A 194 13.58 -3.06 19.09
CA PHE A 194 12.92 -3.71 17.97
C PHE A 194 13.83 -4.83 17.45
N THR A 195 13.30 -6.06 17.36
CA THR A 195 14.07 -7.20 16.82
C THR A 195 14.19 -7.18 15.29
N ALA A 196 13.48 -6.27 14.63
CA ALA A 196 13.68 -5.91 13.24
C ALA A 196 13.82 -4.38 13.14
N ASP A 197 14.62 -3.90 12.18
CA ASP A 197 14.82 -2.45 12.01
C ASP A 197 13.50 -1.79 11.57
N PRO A 198 12.93 -0.85 12.35
CA PRO A 198 11.64 -0.23 12.03
C PRO A 198 11.68 0.61 10.74
N VAL A 199 12.86 1.08 10.34
CA VAL A 199 13.04 1.91 9.15
C VAL A 199 13.16 1.03 7.91
N THR A 200 14.16 0.18 7.86
CA THR A 200 14.43 -0.65 6.67
C THR A 200 13.49 -1.85 6.60
N GLY A 201 12.96 -2.33 7.73
CA GLY A 201 12.23 -3.59 7.82
C GLY A 201 13.12 -4.83 7.88
N SER A 202 14.45 -4.65 7.92
CA SER A 202 15.41 -5.77 7.99
C SER A 202 15.19 -6.59 9.25
N ARG A 203 14.85 -7.87 9.09
CA ARG A 203 14.68 -8.80 10.21
C ARG A 203 16.00 -9.26 10.82
N LYS A 204 17.16 -8.98 10.19
CA LYS A 204 18.50 -9.32 10.70
C LYS A 204 19.12 -8.24 11.59
N VAL A 205 18.57 -7.04 11.57
CA VAL A 205 19.06 -5.91 12.37
C VAL A 205 18.16 -5.71 13.59
N VAL A 206 18.75 -5.71 14.77
CA VAL A 206 18.09 -5.29 16.02
C VAL A 206 18.40 -3.81 16.24
N SER A 207 17.37 -3.00 16.45
CA SER A 207 17.49 -1.59 16.81
C SER A 207 17.17 -1.41 18.29
N VAL A 208 18.05 -0.74 19.03
CA VAL A 208 17.90 -0.49 20.47
C VAL A 208 17.98 1.01 20.72
N ASP A 209 16.94 1.56 21.32
CA ASP A 209 16.93 2.93 21.83
C ASP A 209 17.08 2.89 23.36
N ALA A 210 17.99 3.69 23.91
CA ALA A 210 18.29 3.71 25.35
C ALA A 210 18.38 5.14 25.90
N GLY A 211 17.76 5.35 27.07
CA GLY A 211 17.89 6.56 27.87
C GLY A 211 18.16 6.25 29.34
N PHE A 212 18.54 7.28 30.10
CA PHE A 212 18.76 7.17 31.55
C PHE A 212 17.45 7.25 32.34
N GLY A 213 17.39 6.53 33.46
CA GLY A 213 16.22 6.51 34.35
C GLY A 213 15.03 5.75 33.76
N LEU A 214 13.81 6.27 34.01
CA LEU A 214 12.53 5.63 33.66
C LEU A 214 12.14 5.81 32.19
N GLY A 215 11.60 4.74 31.59
CA GLY A 215 11.32 4.67 30.15
C GLY A 215 10.15 5.53 29.67
N GLU A 216 9.27 5.97 30.58
CA GLU A 216 8.15 6.84 30.22
C GLU A 216 8.61 8.20 29.65
N ALA A 217 9.82 8.67 29.99
CA ALA A 217 10.40 9.88 29.39
C ALA A 217 10.72 9.70 27.88
N LEU A 218 11.06 8.47 27.48
CA LEU A 218 11.36 8.11 26.10
C LEU A 218 10.06 7.87 25.32
N VAL A 219 9.11 7.15 25.90
CA VAL A 219 7.79 6.88 25.28
C VAL A 219 6.96 8.17 25.10
N SER A 220 7.09 9.13 26.01
CA SER A 220 6.42 10.44 25.90
C SER A 220 7.09 11.43 24.95
N GLY A 221 8.25 11.08 24.37
CA GLY A 221 8.99 11.93 23.43
C GLY A 221 9.66 13.16 24.07
N LEU A 222 9.81 13.17 25.40
CA LEU A 222 10.43 14.27 26.14
C LEU A 222 11.97 14.24 26.09
N VAL A 223 12.56 13.08 25.75
CA VAL A 223 14.01 12.84 25.76
C VAL A 223 14.45 12.20 24.45
N SER A 224 15.58 12.64 23.91
CA SER A 224 16.24 11.99 22.77
C SER A 224 17.13 10.83 23.24
N PRO A 225 16.87 9.58 22.85
CA PRO A 225 17.67 8.44 23.27
C PRO A 225 18.98 8.30 22.48
N ASP A 226 19.88 7.48 23.00
CA ASP A 226 20.93 6.86 22.17
C ASP A 226 20.29 5.77 21.31
N SER A 227 20.76 5.61 20.08
CA SER A 227 20.28 4.57 19.17
C SER A 227 21.43 3.66 18.73
N TYR A 228 21.23 2.36 18.87
CA TYR A 228 22.21 1.32 18.54
C TYR A 228 21.61 0.36 17.53
N LYS A 229 22.40 -0.05 16.53
CA LYS A 229 22.02 -1.11 15.59
C LYS A 229 22.99 -2.29 15.70
N VAL A 230 22.43 -3.49 15.83
CA VAL A 230 23.18 -4.74 15.98
C VAL A 230 22.77 -5.71 14.88
N ARG A 231 23.75 -6.30 14.18
CA ARG A 231 23.57 -7.36 13.19
C ARG A 231 24.48 -8.53 13.55
N ASP A 232 23.92 -9.73 13.65
CA ASP A 232 24.65 -10.98 13.94
C ASP A 232 25.62 -10.88 15.14
N GLY A 233 25.20 -10.18 16.20
CA GLY A 233 25.99 -9.99 17.42
C GLY A 233 27.07 -8.89 17.32
N VAL A 234 27.18 -8.18 16.21
CA VAL A 234 28.12 -7.08 15.98
C VAL A 234 27.36 -5.75 15.95
N ILE A 235 27.87 -4.74 16.65
CA ILE A 235 27.32 -3.39 16.61
C ILE A 235 27.74 -2.73 15.29
N ILE A 236 26.77 -2.42 14.43
CA ILE A 236 27.00 -1.83 13.10
C ILE A 236 26.83 -0.31 13.08
N ASN A 237 26.11 0.25 14.05
CA ASN A 237 25.93 1.69 14.19
C ASN A 237 25.69 2.08 15.66
N LYS A 238 26.23 3.24 16.07
CA LYS A 238 25.95 3.90 17.34
C LYS A 238 25.71 5.38 17.10
N GLN A 239 24.57 5.87 17.53
CA GLN A 239 24.24 7.28 17.54
C GLN A 239 24.06 7.72 18.99
N ILE A 240 24.98 8.56 19.47
CA ILE A 240 24.94 9.09 20.83
C ILE A 240 24.32 10.47 20.78
N THR A 241 23.22 10.65 21.52
CA THR A 241 22.46 11.91 21.53
C THR A 241 22.63 12.60 22.87
N ALA A 242 22.61 13.94 22.87
CA ALA A 242 22.67 14.74 24.09
C ALA A 242 21.36 14.56 24.89
N LYS A 243 21.42 13.74 25.94
CA LYS A 243 20.28 13.41 26.81
C LYS A 243 20.15 14.50 27.88
N GLN A 244 19.41 15.56 27.60
CA GLN A 244 19.30 16.71 28.51
C GLN A 244 18.52 16.41 29.80
N LEU A 245 17.51 15.54 29.71
CA LEU A 245 16.58 15.24 30.80
C LEU A 245 16.56 13.74 31.10
N ALA A 246 16.29 13.39 32.35
CA ALA A 246 15.95 12.04 32.77
C ALA A 246 14.83 12.06 33.82
N MET A 247 14.08 10.97 33.91
CA MET A 247 12.98 10.83 34.87
C MET A 247 13.27 9.73 35.89
N TYR A 248 12.98 10.03 37.15
CA TYR A 248 13.21 9.11 38.27
C TYR A 248 11.96 8.99 39.15
N GLY A 249 11.85 7.88 39.88
CA GLY A 249 10.81 7.68 40.88
C GLY A 249 11.13 8.43 42.17
N ARG A 250 10.13 9.10 42.76
CA ARG A 250 10.26 9.71 44.10
C ARG A 250 10.18 8.64 45.19
N GLN A 251 10.77 8.91 46.34
CA GLN A 251 10.70 8.00 47.50
C GLN A 251 9.27 7.89 48.06
N ASP A 252 8.47 8.94 48.01
CA ASP A 252 7.09 8.99 48.52
C ASP A 252 6.03 8.55 47.49
N GLY A 253 6.44 8.23 46.27
CA GLY A 253 5.56 7.84 45.16
C GLY A 253 5.45 8.90 44.07
N GLY A 254 5.16 8.48 42.84
CA GLY A 254 5.15 9.33 41.64
C GLY A 254 6.55 9.57 41.05
N THR A 255 6.62 10.40 40.01
CA THR A 255 7.85 10.63 39.24
C THR A 255 8.29 12.09 39.30
N PHE A 256 9.56 12.35 38.97
CA PHE A 256 10.07 13.70 38.72
C PHE A 256 11.11 13.68 37.60
N THR A 257 11.14 14.77 36.84
CA THR A 257 12.12 15.00 35.78
C THR A 257 13.22 15.91 36.30
N CYS A 258 14.47 15.60 36.02
CA CYS A 258 15.61 16.47 36.30
C CYS A 258 16.51 16.60 35.08
N GLU A 259 17.21 17.72 35.00
CA GLU A 259 18.28 17.92 34.03
C GLU A 259 19.49 17.07 34.41
N LEU A 260 20.11 16.45 33.41
CA LEU A 260 21.33 15.68 33.57
C LEU A 260 22.55 16.60 33.53
N ASP A 261 23.58 16.26 34.29
CA ASP A 261 24.85 16.99 34.28
C ASP A 261 25.48 16.97 32.87
N PRO A 262 26.10 18.07 32.40
CA PRO A 262 26.61 18.19 31.03
C PRO A 262 27.51 17.04 30.57
N GLU A 263 28.34 16.48 31.47
CA GLU A 263 29.17 15.31 31.19
C GLU A 263 28.35 14.04 30.94
N GLN A 264 27.27 13.86 31.71
CA GLN A 264 26.37 12.71 31.58
C GLN A 264 25.51 12.78 30.31
N GLN A 265 25.16 13.99 29.84
CA GLN A 265 24.34 14.16 28.64
C GLN A 265 24.94 13.52 27.38
N THR A 266 26.28 13.53 27.27
CA THR A 266 27.03 13.01 26.11
C THR A 266 27.58 11.60 26.34
N THR A 267 27.35 11.03 27.53
CA THR A 267 27.80 9.68 27.85
C THR A 267 26.92 8.63 27.17
N GLN A 268 27.53 7.56 26.68
CA GLN A 268 26.83 6.40 26.12
C GLN A 268 26.05 5.67 27.22
N THR A 269 24.75 5.45 27.01
CA THR A 269 23.83 4.92 28.03
C THR A 269 24.13 3.46 28.40
N LEU A 270 24.44 2.62 27.41
CA LEU A 270 24.74 1.20 27.60
C LEU A 270 26.14 0.89 27.13
N SER A 271 26.91 0.06 27.84
CA SER A 271 28.18 -0.45 27.34
C SER A 271 27.99 -1.38 26.14
N ASP A 272 29.02 -1.56 25.33
CA ASP A 272 28.99 -2.43 24.15
C ASP A 272 28.59 -3.88 24.48
N LEU A 273 29.09 -4.41 25.61
CA LEU A 273 28.73 -5.73 26.09
C LEU A 273 27.25 -5.82 26.47
N GLN A 274 26.69 -4.77 27.07
CA GLN A 274 25.27 -4.69 27.42
C GLN A 274 24.39 -4.60 26.16
N ILE A 275 24.81 -3.86 25.13
CA ILE A 275 24.10 -3.76 23.85
C ILE A 275 23.99 -5.14 23.19
N ILE A 276 25.10 -5.89 23.13
CA ILE A 276 25.11 -7.24 22.54
C ILE A 276 24.27 -8.22 23.38
N ALA A 277 24.40 -8.17 24.71
CA ALA A 277 23.61 -9.02 25.61
C ALA A 277 22.10 -8.77 25.47
N LEU A 278 21.69 -7.50 25.39
CA LEU A 278 20.30 -7.11 25.18
C LEU A 278 19.79 -7.55 23.80
N SER A 279 20.59 -7.39 22.75
CA SER A 279 20.24 -7.87 21.40
C SER A 279 20.03 -9.39 21.37
N SER A 280 20.90 -10.15 22.04
CA SER A 280 20.74 -11.61 22.18
C SER A 280 19.47 -11.98 22.94
N LEU A 281 19.15 -11.25 24.01
CA LEU A 281 17.89 -11.41 24.75
C LEU A 281 16.67 -11.14 23.85
N GLY A 282 16.71 -10.08 23.05
CA GLY A 282 15.66 -9.76 22.07
C GLY A 282 15.42 -10.88 21.06
N ARG A 283 16.50 -11.45 20.49
CA ARG A 283 16.41 -12.60 19.56
C ARG A 283 15.82 -13.84 20.22
N ARG A 284 16.12 -14.09 21.49
CA ARG A 284 15.50 -15.20 22.24
C ARG A 284 14.00 -14.99 22.44
N ILE A 285 13.57 -13.75 22.70
CA ILE A 285 12.15 -13.40 22.84
C ILE A 285 11.44 -13.54 21.49
N GLU A 286 12.01 -13.02 20.41
CA GLU A 286 11.49 -13.19 19.05
C GLU A 286 11.34 -14.66 18.66
N ALA A 287 12.35 -15.49 18.93
CA ALA A 287 12.29 -16.93 18.64
C ALA A 287 11.18 -17.66 19.42
N ARG A 288 10.80 -17.16 20.60
CA ARG A 288 9.69 -17.71 21.40
C ARG A 288 8.33 -17.36 20.80
N PHE A 289 8.16 -16.13 20.31
CA PHE A 289 6.91 -15.70 19.68
C PHE A 289 6.79 -16.15 18.22
N GLY A 290 7.90 -16.33 17.51
CA GLY A 290 7.95 -16.70 16.09
C GLY A 290 7.83 -15.53 15.12
N TYR A 291 7.75 -14.29 15.61
CA TYR A 291 7.65 -13.07 14.80
C TYR A 291 8.35 -11.89 15.48
N PRO A 292 8.80 -10.86 14.72
CA PRO A 292 9.52 -9.72 15.27
C PRO A 292 8.76 -8.98 16.38
N GLN A 293 9.49 -8.56 17.41
CA GLN A 293 8.95 -7.96 18.63
C GLN A 293 9.44 -6.52 18.81
N ASP A 294 8.54 -5.69 19.33
CA ASP A 294 8.79 -4.42 20.00
C ASP A 294 8.79 -4.68 21.52
N ILE A 295 9.92 -4.42 22.17
CA ILE A 295 10.21 -4.82 23.54
C ILE A 295 10.60 -3.60 24.38
N GLU A 296 9.86 -3.35 25.46
CA GLU A 296 10.29 -2.40 26.48
C GLU A 296 11.12 -3.11 27.54
N TRP A 297 12.26 -2.53 27.88
CA TRP A 297 13.22 -3.10 28.80
C TRP A 297 13.74 -2.06 29.80
N CYS A 298 14.23 -2.54 30.94
CA CYS A 298 14.95 -1.71 31.89
C CYS A 298 16.16 -2.44 32.47
N LEU A 299 17.18 -1.68 32.85
CA LEU A 299 18.45 -2.16 33.38
C LEU A 299 18.60 -1.68 34.83
N ALA A 300 18.64 -2.62 35.76
CA ALA A 300 18.88 -2.35 37.18
C ALA A 300 19.97 -3.29 37.69
N ASP A 301 20.97 -2.75 38.40
CA ASP A 301 22.08 -3.51 38.98
C ASP A 301 22.79 -4.45 37.99
N GLY A 302 22.92 -4.02 36.73
CA GLY A 302 23.53 -4.80 35.66
C GLY A 302 22.64 -5.91 35.06
N VAL A 303 21.38 -6.00 35.50
CA VAL A 303 20.41 -7.02 35.08
C VAL A 303 19.30 -6.39 34.23
N PHE A 304 18.99 -7.03 33.10
CA PHE A 304 17.88 -6.62 32.22
C PHE A 304 16.56 -7.25 32.66
N TYR A 305 15.53 -6.41 32.75
CA TYR A 305 14.14 -6.80 32.97
C TYR A 305 13.30 -6.41 31.76
N ILE A 306 12.41 -7.31 31.34
CA ILE A 306 11.44 -7.06 30.28
C ILE A 306 10.14 -6.63 30.91
N VAL A 307 9.70 -5.41 30.56
CA VAL A 307 8.48 -4.82 31.13
C VAL A 307 7.33 -4.84 30.13
N GLN A 308 7.59 -5.11 28.85
CA GLN A 308 6.57 -5.29 27.82
C GLN A 308 7.14 -5.96 26.57
N SER A 309 6.33 -6.71 25.83
CA SER A 309 6.65 -7.21 24.48
C SER A 309 5.39 -7.23 23.62
N ARG A 310 5.50 -6.83 22.36
CA ARG A 310 4.40 -6.79 21.39
C ARG A 310 4.88 -7.15 19.97
N PRO A 311 4.03 -7.71 19.11
CA PRO A 311 4.36 -7.87 17.69
C PRO A 311 4.60 -6.54 16.98
N ILE A 312 5.59 -6.49 16.08
CA ILE A 312 5.73 -5.36 15.13
C ILE A 312 4.75 -5.57 13.96
N THR A 313 3.69 -4.76 13.89
CA THR A 313 2.62 -4.88 12.87
C THR A 313 2.84 -4.03 11.62
N THR A 314 3.86 -3.16 11.61
CA THR A 314 4.16 -2.23 10.50
C THR A 314 5.09 -2.81 9.44
N LEU A 315 5.66 -4.00 9.67
CA LEU A 315 6.61 -4.61 8.75
C LEU A 315 5.89 -5.18 7.52
N PHE A 316 6.44 -4.90 6.34
CA PHE A 316 6.03 -5.61 5.13
C PHE A 316 6.47 -7.09 5.25
N PRO A 317 5.58 -8.06 4.99
CA PRO A 317 5.94 -9.49 5.03
C PRO A 317 6.98 -9.81 3.93
N ALA A 318 7.95 -10.67 4.24
CA ALA A 318 8.92 -11.13 3.25
C ALA A 318 8.30 -12.23 2.37
N PRO A 319 8.61 -12.31 1.06
CA PRO A 319 8.15 -13.39 0.20
C PRO A 319 8.70 -14.75 0.67
N GLU A 320 7.81 -15.73 0.86
CA GLU A 320 8.20 -17.08 1.29
C GLU A 320 8.92 -17.84 0.17
N ALA A 321 10.14 -18.30 0.46
CA ALA A 321 10.98 -19.02 -0.49
C ALA A 321 11.14 -20.51 -0.16
N GLY A 322 10.85 -20.90 1.09
CA GLY A 322 10.98 -22.27 1.58
C GLY A 322 12.43 -22.71 1.88
N ASP A 323 13.42 -21.82 1.78
CA ASP A 323 14.82 -22.09 2.11
C ASP A 323 15.50 -20.89 2.80
N GLN A 324 16.79 -21.03 3.14
CA GLN A 324 17.59 -20.00 3.83
C GLN A 324 18.51 -19.20 2.90
N VAL A 325 18.30 -19.26 1.58
CA VAL A 325 19.15 -18.56 0.61
C VAL A 325 18.76 -17.09 0.55
N ASN A 326 19.77 -16.22 0.58
CA ASN A 326 19.60 -14.78 0.37
C ASN A 326 19.01 -14.52 -1.01
N ARG A 327 17.84 -13.88 -1.06
CA ARG A 327 17.15 -13.55 -2.31
C ARG A 327 16.79 -12.09 -2.41
N VAL A 328 16.78 -11.59 -3.64
CA VAL A 328 16.34 -10.26 -4.01
C VAL A 328 15.09 -10.37 -4.87
N TYR A 329 14.05 -9.69 -4.43
CA TYR A 329 12.75 -9.71 -5.07
C TYR A 329 12.37 -8.33 -5.59
N LEU A 330 11.84 -8.28 -6.82
CA LEU A 330 11.29 -7.07 -7.42
C LEU A 330 9.78 -7.06 -7.35
N SER A 331 9.19 -5.92 -6.99
CA SER A 331 7.74 -5.74 -6.94
C SER A 331 7.14 -5.69 -8.34
N VAL A 332 6.24 -6.63 -8.62
CA VAL A 332 5.42 -6.62 -9.85
C VAL A 332 4.43 -5.46 -9.82
N GLY A 333 3.93 -5.10 -8.63
CA GLY A 333 3.00 -3.99 -8.46
C GLY A 333 3.56 -2.65 -8.95
N HIS A 334 4.84 -2.36 -8.71
CA HIS A 334 5.48 -1.14 -9.23
C HIS A 334 5.63 -1.16 -10.76
N GLN A 335 5.91 -2.33 -11.34
CA GLN A 335 5.98 -2.48 -12.80
C GLN A 335 4.60 -2.39 -13.46
N GLN A 336 3.56 -2.90 -12.80
CA GLN A 336 2.17 -2.88 -13.29
C GLN A 336 1.40 -1.60 -12.91
N MET A 337 2.02 -0.69 -12.16
CA MET A 337 1.39 0.48 -11.56
C MET A 337 0.15 0.14 -10.72
N MET A 338 0.21 -0.94 -9.96
CA MET A 338 -0.86 -1.38 -9.08
C MET A 338 -0.24 -1.88 -7.78
N THR A 339 -0.10 -0.96 -6.83
CA THR A 339 0.54 -1.23 -5.52
C THR A 339 -0.45 -1.61 -4.43
N ASP A 340 -1.75 -1.54 -4.70
CA ASP A 340 -2.77 -2.00 -3.76
C ASP A 340 -2.65 -3.50 -3.48
N ALA A 341 -3.23 -3.91 -2.36
CA ALA A 341 -3.37 -5.32 -2.04
C ALA A 341 -4.36 -5.97 -3.02
N MET A 342 -4.06 -7.20 -3.43
CA MET A 342 -4.94 -8.06 -4.20
C MET A 342 -5.53 -9.14 -3.31
N LYS A 343 -6.79 -9.50 -3.57
CA LYS A 343 -7.42 -10.64 -2.88
C LYS A 343 -6.89 -11.98 -3.43
N PRO A 344 -6.95 -13.07 -2.65
CA PRO A 344 -6.45 -14.40 -3.04
C PRO A 344 -6.88 -14.89 -4.43
N LEU A 345 -8.15 -14.70 -4.81
CA LEU A 345 -8.63 -15.11 -6.12
C LEU A 345 -7.97 -14.28 -7.25
N GLY A 346 -7.82 -12.97 -7.04
CA GLY A 346 -7.14 -12.08 -7.98
C GLY A 346 -5.67 -12.45 -8.17
N LEU A 347 -4.97 -12.74 -7.07
CA LEU A 347 -3.59 -13.25 -7.10
C LEU A 347 -3.49 -14.55 -7.91
N SER A 348 -4.44 -15.49 -7.69
CA SER A 348 -4.46 -16.77 -8.39
C SER A 348 -4.55 -16.58 -9.90
N PHE A 349 -5.44 -15.72 -10.39
CA PHE A 349 -5.59 -15.47 -11.83
C PHE A 349 -4.35 -14.82 -12.44
N TYR A 350 -3.71 -13.87 -11.76
CA TYR A 350 -2.47 -13.28 -12.26
C TYR A 350 -1.34 -14.31 -12.34
N LEU A 351 -1.18 -15.14 -11.30
CA LEU A 351 -0.22 -16.24 -11.25
C LEU A 351 -0.47 -17.28 -12.35
N LEU A 352 -1.73 -17.61 -12.60
CA LEU A 352 -2.12 -18.54 -13.66
C LEU A 352 -1.85 -17.96 -15.05
N THR A 353 -1.88 -16.63 -15.24
CA THR A 353 -1.64 -15.98 -16.54
C THR A 353 -0.16 -15.84 -16.87
N THR A 354 0.68 -15.49 -15.90
CA THR A 354 2.12 -15.29 -16.13
C THR A 354 2.89 -16.61 -16.23
N PRO A 355 3.88 -16.74 -17.15
CA PRO A 355 4.79 -17.88 -17.17
C PRO A 355 5.96 -17.71 -16.17
N ALA A 356 6.17 -16.49 -15.66
CA ALA A 356 7.28 -16.21 -14.76
C ALA A 356 6.99 -16.72 -13.35
N PRO A 357 7.93 -17.39 -12.67
CA PRO A 357 7.76 -17.78 -11.28
C PRO A 357 7.69 -16.53 -10.40
N MET A 358 6.58 -16.37 -9.70
CA MET A 358 6.35 -15.26 -8.77
C MET A 358 6.13 -15.77 -7.35
N ARG A 359 6.33 -14.88 -6.39
CA ARG A 359 6.04 -15.08 -4.97
C ARG A 359 5.02 -14.05 -4.50
N THR A 360 4.23 -14.41 -3.50
CA THR A 360 3.26 -13.52 -2.87
C THR A 360 3.83 -13.00 -1.56
N ALA A 361 3.58 -11.73 -1.26
CA ALA A 361 3.82 -11.15 0.05
C ALA A 361 2.90 -9.95 0.29
N GLY A 362 2.18 -9.95 1.41
CA GLY A 362 1.34 -8.82 1.81
C GLY A 362 0.25 -8.50 0.79
N GLY A 363 -0.31 -9.51 0.13
CA GLY A 363 -1.30 -9.34 -0.92
C GLY A 363 -0.74 -8.82 -2.26
N ARG A 364 0.59 -8.79 -2.45
CA ARG A 364 1.24 -8.35 -3.70
C ARG A 364 2.14 -9.43 -4.28
N LEU A 365 2.52 -9.26 -5.55
CA LEU A 365 3.36 -10.17 -6.30
C LEU A 365 4.79 -9.65 -6.45
N PHE A 366 5.74 -10.58 -6.39
CA PHE A 366 7.16 -10.33 -6.48
C PHE A 366 7.85 -11.35 -7.39
N VAL A 367 8.88 -10.92 -8.12
CA VAL A 367 9.74 -11.79 -8.96
C VAL A 367 11.10 -11.93 -8.30
N ASP A 368 11.59 -13.16 -8.17
CA ASP A 368 12.97 -13.45 -7.73
C ASP A 368 13.95 -13.14 -8.86
N VAL A 369 14.81 -12.15 -8.66
CA VAL A 369 15.85 -11.74 -9.62
C VAL A 369 17.26 -12.15 -9.19
N THR A 370 17.40 -12.86 -8.07
CA THR A 370 18.68 -13.31 -7.53
C THR A 370 19.54 -14.04 -8.57
N PRO A 371 19.01 -15.00 -9.36
CA PRO A 371 19.81 -15.71 -10.35
C PRO A 371 20.34 -14.81 -11.49
N LEU A 372 19.65 -13.70 -11.76
CA LEU A 372 20.03 -12.75 -12.80
C LEU A 372 21.15 -11.81 -12.33
N LEU A 373 21.11 -11.43 -11.05
CA LEU A 373 22.08 -10.54 -10.42
C LEU A 373 23.38 -11.26 -10.02
N ALA A 374 23.35 -12.58 -9.83
CA ALA A 374 24.50 -13.36 -9.39
C ALA A 374 25.66 -13.43 -10.41
N SER A 375 25.39 -13.26 -11.71
CA SER A 375 26.44 -13.19 -12.74
C SER A 375 26.77 -11.72 -13.08
N PRO A 376 28.05 -11.30 -13.15
CA PRO A 376 28.42 -9.90 -13.39
C PRO A 376 27.90 -9.33 -14.72
N ASP A 377 28.01 -10.12 -15.80
CA ASP A 377 27.61 -9.71 -17.15
C ASP A 377 26.09 -9.60 -17.28
N THR A 378 25.35 -10.58 -16.75
CA THR A 378 23.88 -10.55 -16.75
C THR A 378 23.33 -9.54 -15.76
N GLY A 379 23.97 -9.37 -14.61
CA GLY A 379 23.56 -8.44 -13.56
C GLY A 379 23.59 -7.01 -14.07
N THR A 380 24.67 -6.61 -14.74
CA THR A 380 24.80 -5.26 -15.31
C THR A 380 23.78 -5.04 -16.44
N ALA A 381 23.57 -6.02 -17.31
CA ALA A 381 22.56 -5.95 -18.37
C ALA A 381 21.13 -5.78 -17.81
N VAL A 382 20.77 -6.56 -16.77
CA VAL A 382 19.44 -6.51 -16.15
C VAL A 382 19.23 -5.20 -15.38
N VAL A 383 20.23 -4.74 -14.62
CA VAL A 383 20.19 -3.45 -13.93
C VAL A 383 20.03 -2.30 -14.91
N ASN A 384 20.74 -2.33 -16.05
CA ASN A 384 20.62 -1.31 -17.08
C ASN A 384 19.26 -1.36 -17.80
N ALA A 385 18.76 -2.55 -18.14
CA ALA A 385 17.46 -2.71 -18.81
C ALA A 385 16.31 -2.24 -17.92
N LEU A 386 16.28 -2.67 -16.65
CA LEU A 386 15.27 -2.23 -15.68
C LEU A 386 15.41 -0.73 -15.36
N GLY A 387 16.63 -0.23 -15.29
CA GLY A 387 16.91 1.18 -15.01
C GLY A 387 16.50 2.18 -16.09
N LYS A 388 16.37 1.74 -17.35
CA LYS A 388 15.75 2.56 -18.40
C LYS A 388 14.26 2.81 -18.11
N SER A 389 13.59 1.88 -17.42
CA SER A 389 12.16 1.99 -17.12
C SER A 389 11.86 2.65 -15.77
N ASP A 390 12.63 2.31 -14.73
CA ASP A 390 12.52 2.84 -13.37
C ASP A 390 13.93 3.03 -12.76
N PRO A 391 14.45 4.26 -12.72
CA PRO A 391 15.75 4.57 -12.12
C PRO A 391 15.85 4.25 -10.63
N LEU A 392 14.73 4.24 -9.89
CA LEU A 392 14.73 3.91 -8.46
C LEU A 392 15.00 2.42 -8.25
N ILE A 393 14.45 1.55 -9.11
CA ILE A 393 14.81 0.12 -9.11
C ILE A 393 16.30 -0.06 -9.42
N LYS A 394 16.84 0.69 -10.41
CA LYS A 394 18.28 0.63 -10.72
C LYS A 394 19.14 0.98 -9.51
N ASN A 395 18.87 2.11 -8.87
CA ASN A 395 19.67 2.58 -7.75
C ASN A 395 19.55 1.64 -6.54
N ALA A 396 18.35 1.09 -6.29
CA ALA A 396 18.14 0.07 -5.26
C ALA A 396 18.91 -1.23 -5.55
N LEU A 397 18.94 -1.69 -6.80
CA LEU A 397 19.70 -2.87 -7.17
C LEU A 397 21.22 -2.62 -7.13
N MET A 398 21.67 -1.45 -7.60
CA MET A 398 23.07 -1.07 -7.53
C MET A 398 23.57 -0.98 -6.10
N SER A 399 22.80 -0.39 -5.17
CA SER A 399 23.20 -0.32 -3.76
C SER A 399 23.35 -1.70 -3.12
N LEU A 400 22.49 -2.66 -3.47
CA LEU A 400 22.63 -4.06 -3.05
C LEU A 400 23.87 -4.74 -3.62
N VAL A 401 24.16 -4.53 -4.91
CA VAL A 401 25.33 -5.11 -5.58
C VAL A 401 26.63 -4.51 -5.01
N GLU A 402 26.67 -3.19 -4.80
CA GLU A 402 27.81 -2.48 -4.18
C GLU A 402 28.05 -2.91 -2.73
N ARG A 403 26.99 -3.27 -1.99
CA ARG A 403 27.11 -3.76 -0.61
C ARG A 403 27.93 -5.06 -0.53
N GLY A 404 27.89 -5.89 -1.58
CA GLY A 404 28.73 -7.09 -1.76
C GLY A 404 28.56 -8.20 -0.72
N ASP A 405 27.68 -8.02 0.27
CA ASP A 405 27.47 -8.91 1.42
C ASP A 405 26.26 -9.84 1.26
N PHE A 406 25.39 -9.59 0.28
CA PHE A 406 24.07 -10.22 0.21
C PHE A 406 23.94 -11.25 -0.92
N ILE A 407 24.38 -10.91 -2.13
CA ILE A 407 24.32 -11.78 -3.32
C ILE A 407 25.66 -12.48 -3.46
N GLN A 408 25.66 -13.82 -3.45
CA GLN A 408 26.86 -14.58 -3.75
C GLN A 408 27.09 -14.64 -5.27
N PRO A 409 28.29 -14.27 -5.76
CA PRO A 409 28.61 -14.37 -7.18
C PRO A 409 28.54 -15.81 -7.67
N SER A 410 27.93 -16.04 -8.83
CA SER A 410 27.89 -17.34 -9.52
C SER A 410 28.52 -17.22 -10.91
N LEU A 411 29.23 -18.28 -11.32
CA LEU A 411 29.82 -18.41 -12.67
C LEU A 411 28.83 -19.02 -13.68
N GLU A 412 27.62 -19.39 -13.25
CA GLU A 412 26.60 -19.92 -14.16
C GLU A 412 25.92 -18.79 -14.94
N ASN A 413 26.14 -18.77 -16.25
CA ASN A 413 25.48 -17.83 -17.15
C ASN A 413 24.01 -18.20 -17.37
N THR A 414 23.11 -17.56 -16.62
CA THR A 414 21.67 -17.62 -16.88
C THR A 414 21.35 -16.91 -18.19
N LYS A 415 20.55 -17.52 -19.08
CA LYS A 415 20.15 -16.86 -20.33
C LYS A 415 19.32 -15.60 -20.03
N VAL A 416 19.77 -14.45 -20.52
CA VAL A 416 18.97 -13.20 -20.48
C VAL A 416 17.66 -13.42 -21.26
N PRO A 417 16.48 -13.14 -20.67
CA PRO A 417 15.20 -13.19 -21.36
C PRO A 417 15.22 -12.41 -22.67
N TYR A 418 14.54 -12.91 -23.70
CA TYR A 418 14.53 -12.28 -25.04
C TYR A 418 13.99 -10.83 -25.02
N SER A 419 13.11 -10.51 -24.08
CA SER A 419 12.58 -9.16 -23.84
C SER A 419 13.62 -8.17 -23.29
N LEU A 420 14.69 -8.66 -22.68
CA LEU A 420 15.78 -7.86 -22.08
C LEU A 420 17.04 -7.83 -22.96
N LYS A 421 17.01 -8.48 -24.13
CA LYS A 421 18.10 -8.37 -25.11
C LYS A 421 18.00 -7.04 -25.83
N ASN A 422 18.97 -6.15 -25.59
CA ASN A 422 19.16 -4.97 -26.42
C ASN A 422 19.54 -5.41 -27.84
N ASN A 423 18.95 -4.74 -28.84
CA ASN A 423 19.37 -4.87 -30.23
C ASN A 423 20.64 -4.05 -30.44
N GLU A 424 21.71 -4.37 -29.71
CA GLU A 424 22.94 -3.55 -29.64
C GLU A 424 23.96 -3.86 -30.75
N ASN A 425 23.60 -4.67 -31.75
CA ASN A 425 24.50 -4.97 -32.87
C ASN A 425 23.89 -4.57 -34.22
N ALA A 426 24.03 -3.29 -34.58
CA ALA A 426 24.21 -2.81 -35.95
C ALA A 426 24.70 -1.35 -35.98
N ASP A 427 25.17 -0.94 -37.15
CA ASP A 427 25.63 0.41 -37.54
C ASP A 427 24.91 1.54 -36.76
N PRO A 428 25.63 2.47 -36.09
CA PRO A 428 25.05 3.53 -35.27
C PRO A 428 23.96 4.37 -35.97
N GLY A 429 23.96 4.41 -37.30
CA GLY A 429 22.98 5.19 -38.09
C GLY A 429 21.68 4.47 -38.48
N VAL A 430 21.53 3.15 -38.28
CA VAL A 430 20.42 2.38 -38.85
C VAL A 430 19.56 1.71 -37.77
N PHE A 431 18.25 1.89 -37.84
CA PHE A 431 17.30 1.27 -36.92
C PHE A 431 16.94 -0.15 -37.36
N ASN A 432 17.21 -1.15 -36.53
CA ASN A 432 16.82 -2.53 -36.81
C ASN A 432 15.45 -2.85 -36.21
N ALA A 433 14.42 -2.82 -37.06
CA ALA A 433 13.07 -3.22 -36.67
C ALA A 433 12.99 -4.73 -36.42
N ARG A 434 12.24 -5.16 -35.39
CA ARG A 434 12.00 -6.58 -35.13
C ARG A 434 10.94 -7.15 -36.08
N ILE A 435 10.11 -6.28 -36.64
CA ILE A 435 9.14 -6.57 -37.68
C ILE A 435 9.03 -5.38 -38.63
N GLU A 436 8.88 -5.64 -39.92
CA GLU A 436 8.70 -4.58 -40.93
C GLU A 436 7.29 -3.98 -40.86
N PHE A 437 7.16 -2.73 -41.31
CA PHE A 437 5.88 -2.05 -41.30
C PHE A 437 4.91 -2.66 -42.33
N ASP A 438 3.80 -3.22 -41.85
CA ASP A 438 2.65 -3.61 -42.65
C ASP A 438 1.37 -3.14 -41.93
N PRO A 439 0.56 -2.26 -42.56
CA PRO A 439 -0.66 -1.71 -41.94
C PRO A 439 -1.75 -2.77 -41.69
N ALA A 440 -1.65 -3.97 -42.27
CA ALA A 440 -2.62 -5.04 -42.03
C ALA A 440 -2.38 -5.80 -40.71
N ILE A 441 -1.18 -5.73 -40.12
CA ILE A 441 -0.80 -6.54 -38.96
C ILE A 441 -1.63 -6.18 -37.72
N VAL A 442 -1.67 -4.90 -37.34
CA VAL A 442 -2.36 -4.45 -36.12
C VAL A 442 -3.87 -4.75 -36.18
N PRO A 443 -4.61 -4.38 -37.25
CA PRO A 443 -6.03 -4.74 -37.37
C PRO A 443 -6.29 -6.25 -37.33
N ALA A 444 -5.41 -7.07 -37.91
CA ALA A 444 -5.55 -8.53 -37.88
C ALA A 444 -5.38 -9.09 -36.46
N LEU A 445 -4.40 -8.58 -35.70
CA LEU A 445 -4.19 -8.97 -34.30
C LEU A 445 -5.37 -8.57 -33.40
N ILE A 446 -5.89 -7.36 -33.57
CA ILE A 446 -7.09 -6.85 -32.87
C ILE A 446 -8.30 -7.75 -33.17
N LYS A 447 -8.59 -7.98 -34.45
CA LYS A 447 -9.72 -8.82 -34.88
C LYS A 447 -9.62 -10.25 -34.35
N ARG A 448 -8.42 -10.84 -34.35
CA ARG A 448 -8.17 -12.18 -33.79
C ARG A 448 -8.53 -12.24 -32.31
N ASN A 449 -8.12 -11.22 -31.54
CA ASN A 449 -8.43 -11.15 -30.12
C ASN A 449 -9.93 -10.98 -29.86
N GLN A 450 -10.60 -10.07 -30.58
CA GLN A 450 -12.06 -9.87 -30.49
C GLN A 450 -12.84 -11.16 -30.77
N ALA A 451 -12.52 -11.85 -31.87
CA ALA A 451 -13.16 -13.12 -32.23
C ALA A 451 -12.97 -14.18 -31.12
N SER A 452 -11.78 -14.23 -30.52
CA SER A 452 -11.46 -15.16 -29.44
C SER A 452 -12.24 -14.86 -28.15
N VAL A 453 -12.44 -13.58 -27.81
CA VAL A 453 -13.27 -13.16 -26.66
C VAL A 453 -14.74 -13.48 -26.88
N GLU A 454 -15.27 -13.27 -28.09
CA GLU A 454 -16.66 -13.62 -28.42
C GLU A 454 -16.90 -15.14 -28.39
N GLU A 455 -15.95 -15.95 -28.87
CA GLU A 455 -16.02 -17.40 -28.73
C GLU A 455 -16.07 -17.83 -27.26
N LEU A 456 -15.23 -17.24 -26.41
CA LEU A 456 -15.25 -17.47 -24.96
C LEU A 456 -16.62 -17.15 -24.35
N LYS A 457 -17.18 -15.97 -24.66
CA LYS A 457 -18.51 -15.55 -24.15
C LYS A 457 -19.59 -16.59 -24.45
N LEU A 458 -19.55 -17.22 -25.63
CA LEU A 458 -20.52 -18.24 -26.03
C LEU A 458 -20.26 -19.58 -25.32
N ARG A 459 -19.01 -20.06 -25.31
CA ARG A 459 -18.65 -21.39 -24.78
C ARG A 459 -18.80 -21.49 -23.26
N ILE A 460 -18.47 -20.44 -22.51
CA ILE A 460 -18.50 -20.47 -21.05
C ILE A 460 -19.92 -20.48 -20.46
N ARG A 461 -20.93 -19.99 -21.21
CA ARG A 461 -22.33 -19.91 -20.73
C ARG A 461 -22.93 -21.26 -20.37
N THR A 462 -22.48 -22.34 -21.01
CA THR A 462 -22.99 -23.69 -20.80
C THR A 462 -22.21 -24.47 -19.74
N GLN A 463 -21.11 -23.91 -19.22
CA GLN A 463 -20.26 -24.57 -18.23
C GLN A 463 -20.70 -24.22 -16.82
N THR A 464 -20.80 -25.22 -15.95
CA THR A 464 -21.16 -25.07 -14.52
C THR A 464 -20.41 -26.09 -13.66
N GLY A 465 -20.38 -25.85 -12.35
CA GLY A 465 -19.73 -26.75 -11.39
C GLY A 465 -18.25 -26.99 -11.71
N PRO A 466 -17.72 -28.22 -11.49
CA PRO A 466 -16.30 -28.53 -11.75
C PRO A 466 -15.86 -28.32 -13.21
N ALA A 467 -16.76 -28.55 -14.18
CA ALA A 467 -16.47 -28.38 -15.60
C ALA A 467 -16.14 -26.93 -15.97
N LEU A 468 -16.71 -25.96 -15.26
CA LEU A 468 -16.36 -24.54 -15.43
C LEU A 468 -14.89 -24.27 -15.11
N PHE A 469 -14.35 -24.85 -14.03
CA PHE A 469 -12.96 -24.64 -13.62
C PHE A 469 -11.99 -25.28 -14.61
N ASP A 470 -12.28 -26.49 -15.08
CA ASP A 470 -11.49 -27.15 -16.11
C ASP A 470 -11.50 -26.35 -17.43
N PHE A 471 -12.66 -25.80 -17.80
CA PHE A 471 -12.79 -24.92 -18.96
C PHE A 471 -11.99 -23.62 -18.81
N ILE A 472 -12.03 -22.97 -17.64
CA ILE A 472 -11.22 -21.76 -17.40
C ILE A 472 -9.72 -22.09 -17.55
N ILE A 473 -9.24 -23.21 -17.02
CA ILE A 473 -7.83 -23.62 -17.18
C ILE A 473 -7.48 -23.81 -18.67
N GLU A 474 -8.36 -24.45 -19.44
CA GLU A 474 -8.19 -24.63 -20.90
C GLU A 474 -8.08 -23.27 -21.61
N ASP A 475 -9.02 -22.38 -21.34
CA ASP A 475 -9.10 -21.08 -22.00
C ASP A 475 -7.99 -20.11 -21.55
N MET A 476 -7.45 -20.28 -20.34
CA MET A 476 -6.23 -19.58 -19.92
C MET A 476 -5.01 -19.94 -20.77
N GLN A 477 -4.95 -21.14 -21.36
CA GLN A 477 -3.91 -21.45 -22.34
C GLN A 477 -4.10 -20.67 -23.64
N GLU A 478 -5.33 -20.44 -24.08
CA GLU A 478 -5.62 -19.61 -25.24
C GLU A 478 -5.28 -18.13 -24.98
N LEU A 479 -5.62 -17.63 -23.79
CA LEU A 479 -5.18 -16.30 -23.33
C LEU A 479 -3.65 -16.16 -23.41
N LYS A 480 -2.89 -17.15 -22.90
CA LYS A 480 -1.43 -17.14 -22.96
C LYS A 480 -0.90 -17.12 -24.39
N LYS A 481 -1.48 -17.90 -25.30
CA LYS A 481 -1.08 -17.90 -26.71
C LYS A 481 -1.26 -16.54 -27.36
N LEU A 482 -2.34 -15.82 -27.03
CA LEU A 482 -2.59 -14.48 -27.56
C LEU A 482 -1.69 -13.42 -26.92
N LEU A 483 -1.50 -13.48 -25.61
CA LEU A 483 -0.73 -12.50 -24.85
C LEU A 483 0.78 -12.59 -25.14
N PHE A 484 1.30 -13.79 -25.34
CA PHE A 484 2.71 -14.06 -25.62
C PHE A 484 2.96 -14.44 -27.09
N ASP A 485 2.07 -14.04 -28.00
CA ASP A 485 2.22 -14.23 -29.43
C ASP A 485 3.51 -13.51 -29.91
N PRO A 486 4.43 -14.19 -30.62
CA PRO A 486 5.69 -13.59 -31.06
C PRO A 486 5.50 -12.39 -32.01
N GLN A 487 4.47 -12.41 -32.86
CA GLN A 487 4.18 -11.31 -33.78
C GLN A 487 3.64 -10.10 -32.99
N SER A 488 2.72 -10.33 -32.05
CA SER A 488 2.23 -9.30 -31.13
C SER A 488 3.38 -8.66 -30.34
N SER A 489 4.27 -9.48 -29.78
CA SER A 489 5.45 -9.01 -29.04
C SER A 489 6.42 -8.22 -29.92
N ALA A 490 6.63 -8.63 -31.17
CA ALA A 490 7.51 -7.94 -32.11
C ALA A 490 6.98 -6.55 -32.50
N VAL A 491 5.65 -6.41 -32.70
CA VAL A 491 4.99 -5.12 -32.97
C VAL A 491 5.24 -4.14 -31.83
N ILE A 492 4.98 -4.57 -30.59
CA ILE A 492 5.16 -3.74 -29.39
C ILE A 492 6.62 -3.33 -29.23
N MET A 493 7.54 -4.30 -29.28
CA MET A 493 8.96 -4.03 -29.08
C MET A 493 9.53 -3.15 -30.18
N THR A 494 9.08 -3.28 -31.43
CA THR A 494 9.51 -2.41 -32.53
C THR A 494 9.10 -0.95 -32.28
N ALA A 495 7.87 -0.71 -31.80
CA ALA A 495 7.43 0.64 -31.46
C ALA A 495 8.23 1.23 -30.28
N MET A 496 8.59 0.39 -29.30
CA MET A 496 9.37 0.81 -28.13
C MET A 496 10.82 1.12 -28.48
N ASP A 497 11.45 0.23 -29.25
CA ASP A 497 12.80 0.46 -29.76
C ASP A 497 12.82 1.73 -30.63
N ALA A 498 11.79 1.97 -31.45
CA ALA A 498 11.66 3.17 -32.28
C ALA A 498 11.55 4.46 -31.46
N SER A 499 10.75 4.44 -30.38
CA SER A 499 10.63 5.57 -29.45
C SER A 499 11.97 5.91 -28.78
N SER A 500 12.68 4.88 -28.26
CA SER A 500 14.01 5.08 -27.66
C SER A 500 14.99 5.63 -28.68
N TRP A 501 15.04 5.05 -29.89
CA TRP A 501 15.95 5.49 -30.94
C TRP A 501 15.70 6.94 -31.35
N ILE A 502 14.43 7.35 -31.50
CA ILE A 502 14.10 8.75 -31.83
C ILE A 502 14.58 9.67 -30.71
N ASN A 503 14.31 9.36 -29.45
CA ASN A 503 14.72 10.20 -28.33
C ASN A 503 16.25 10.32 -28.23
N ASP A 504 16.97 9.21 -28.35
CA ASP A 504 18.43 9.18 -28.28
C ASP A 504 19.05 9.99 -29.43
N ARG A 505 18.60 9.76 -30.68
CA ARG A 505 19.17 10.42 -31.87
C ARG A 505 18.77 11.87 -32.01
N MET A 506 17.53 12.25 -31.69
CA MET A 506 17.12 13.65 -31.76
C MET A 506 17.83 14.49 -30.69
N ASN A 507 18.08 13.92 -29.51
CA ASN A 507 18.89 14.57 -28.48
C ASN A 507 20.35 14.71 -28.93
N GLU A 508 20.96 13.66 -29.49
CA GLU A 508 22.35 13.68 -29.97
C GLU A 508 22.54 14.65 -31.16
N TRP A 509 21.66 14.61 -32.16
CA TRP A 509 21.84 15.34 -33.41
C TRP A 509 21.31 16.77 -33.37
N LEU A 510 20.23 17.00 -32.62
CA LEU A 510 19.49 18.27 -32.63
C LEU A 510 19.36 18.93 -31.24
N GLY A 511 19.81 18.26 -30.17
CA GLY A 511 19.58 18.72 -28.79
C GLY A 511 18.13 18.64 -28.35
N ASP A 512 17.28 17.90 -29.08
CA ASP A 512 15.84 17.83 -28.84
C ASP A 512 15.52 16.62 -27.93
N LYS A 513 15.23 16.91 -26.66
CA LYS A 513 14.91 15.89 -25.65
C LYS A 513 13.46 15.43 -25.81
N ASN A 514 13.22 14.12 -25.73
CA ASN A 514 11.88 13.50 -25.73
C ASN A 514 11.03 13.80 -26.98
N ALA A 515 11.65 13.93 -28.15
CA ALA A 515 10.96 14.20 -29.41
C ALA A 515 9.88 13.14 -29.78
N ALA A 516 10.07 11.88 -29.36
CA ALA A 516 9.12 10.79 -29.63
C ALA A 516 7.75 11.03 -28.98
N ASP A 517 7.68 11.80 -27.90
CA ASP A 517 6.45 12.05 -27.14
C ASP A 517 5.43 12.78 -28.00
N VAL A 518 5.83 13.91 -28.59
CA VAL A 518 4.99 14.71 -29.50
C VAL A 518 4.66 13.90 -30.77
N LEU A 519 5.62 13.15 -31.29
CA LEU A 519 5.42 12.31 -32.48
C LEU A 519 4.43 11.16 -32.26
N SER A 520 4.22 10.73 -31.01
CA SER A 520 3.30 9.66 -30.63
C SER A 520 1.87 10.12 -30.33
N GLN A 521 1.58 11.42 -30.40
CA GLN A 521 0.24 11.96 -30.13
C GLN A 521 -0.79 11.53 -31.20
N SER A 522 -2.03 11.35 -30.74
CA SER A 522 -3.21 11.02 -31.56
C SER A 522 -2.97 9.89 -32.57
N VAL A 523 -2.42 8.78 -32.09
CA VAL A 523 -2.27 7.55 -32.88
C VAL A 523 -3.58 6.77 -32.92
N ALA A 524 -3.84 6.08 -34.03
CA ALA A 524 -4.99 5.21 -34.18
C ALA A 524 -4.80 3.90 -33.39
N ASP A 525 -5.89 3.17 -33.18
CA ASP A 525 -5.92 1.83 -32.56
C ASP A 525 -5.44 1.78 -31.09
N ASN A 526 -5.32 2.94 -30.43
CA ASN A 526 -5.08 3.01 -28.98
C ASN A 526 -6.43 2.91 -28.25
N VAL A 527 -6.78 1.69 -27.87
CA VAL A 527 -8.04 1.36 -27.18
C VAL A 527 -8.27 2.14 -25.88
N THR A 528 -7.21 2.57 -25.20
CA THR A 528 -7.34 3.31 -23.94
C THR A 528 -7.57 4.80 -24.18
N SER A 529 -6.90 5.38 -25.17
CA SER A 529 -7.13 6.78 -25.55
C SER A 529 -8.52 6.95 -26.20
N GLU A 530 -8.94 5.98 -27.00
CA GLU A 530 -10.32 5.88 -27.53
C GLU A 530 -11.37 5.83 -26.42
N MET A 531 -11.11 5.10 -25.33
CA MET A 531 -11.99 5.04 -24.17
C MET A 531 -12.19 6.42 -23.51
N GLY A 532 -11.10 7.16 -23.26
CA GLY A 532 -11.20 8.50 -22.69
C GLY A 532 -11.99 9.48 -23.58
N LEU A 533 -11.78 9.40 -24.90
CA LEU A 533 -12.50 10.21 -25.88
C LEU A 533 -13.97 9.79 -26.01
N ALA A 534 -14.29 8.51 -25.93
CA ALA A 534 -15.65 8.01 -25.99
C ALA A 534 -16.51 8.48 -24.80
N LEU A 535 -15.92 8.67 -23.61
CA LEU A 535 -16.65 9.21 -22.47
C LEU A 535 -17.05 10.68 -22.66
N LEU A 536 -16.24 11.47 -23.39
CA LEU A 536 -16.63 12.82 -23.80
C LEU A 536 -17.83 12.81 -24.75
N ASP A 537 -17.91 11.81 -25.63
CA ASP A 537 -19.05 11.66 -26.53
C ASP A 537 -20.33 11.29 -25.75
N VAL A 538 -20.22 10.49 -24.69
CA VAL A 538 -21.34 10.23 -23.74
C VAL A 538 -21.78 11.54 -23.07
N ALA A 539 -20.83 12.35 -22.59
CA ALA A 539 -21.12 13.66 -22.00
C ALA A 539 -21.81 14.61 -23.00
N ASP A 540 -21.46 14.54 -24.28
CA ASP A 540 -22.10 15.33 -25.35
C ASP A 540 -23.55 14.92 -25.61
N VAL A 541 -23.89 13.62 -25.50
CA VAL A 541 -25.28 13.13 -25.60
C VAL A 541 -26.13 13.58 -24.43
N ILE A 542 -25.56 13.62 -23.22
CA ILE A 542 -26.29 13.98 -21.99
C ILE A 542 -26.51 15.49 -21.89
N ARG A 543 -25.60 16.30 -22.42
CA ARG A 543 -25.58 17.77 -22.26
C ARG A 543 -26.89 18.51 -22.57
N PRO A 544 -27.66 18.16 -23.61
CA PRO A 544 -28.93 18.83 -23.89
C PRO A 544 -30.02 18.56 -22.83
N HIS A 545 -29.87 17.53 -22.00
CA HIS A 545 -30.90 16.99 -21.11
C HIS A 545 -30.70 17.46 -19.67
N HIS A 546 -31.19 18.66 -19.35
CA HIS A 546 -30.95 19.29 -18.03
C HIS A 546 -31.56 18.50 -16.85
N GLU A 547 -32.67 17.80 -17.06
CA GLU A 547 -33.29 16.96 -16.02
C GLU A 547 -32.43 15.74 -15.69
N VAL A 548 -31.80 15.14 -16.70
CA VAL A 548 -30.82 14.06 -16.54
C VAL A 548 -29.61 14.53 -15.74
N ILE A 549 -29.06 15.71 -16.06
CA ILE A 549 -27.90 16.26 -15.34
C ILE A 549 -28.25 16.45 -13.85
N ARG A 550 -29.40 17.08 -13.55
CA ARG A 550 -29.85 17.28 -12.16
C ARG A 550 -30.02 15.96 -11.42
N TYR A 551 -30.54 14.93 -12.10
CA TYR A 551 -30.69 13.60 -11.52
C TYR A 551 -29.33 12.98 -11.18
N LEU A 552 -28.39 13.01 -12.12
CA LEU A 552 -27.03 12.47 -11.94
C LEU A 552 -26.24 13.21 -10.85
N GLU A 553 -26.47 14.51 -10.61
CA GLU A 553 -25.82 15.26 -9.52
C GLU A 553 -26.21 14.78 -8.11
N HIS A 554 -27.37 14.13 -7.96
CA HIS A 554 -27.93 13.73 -6.66
C HIS A 554 -28.00 12.21 -6.47
N VAL A 555 -27.52 11.44 -7.44
CA VAL A 555 -27.71 10.01 -7.42
C VAL A 555 -26.71 9.32 -6.51
N ALA A 556 -27.23 8.40 -5.70
CA ALA A 556 -26.45 7.66 -4.70
C ALA A 556 -26.79 6.16 -4.68
N GLN A 557 -27.59 5.68 -5.63
CA GLN A 557 -28.05 4.30 -5.70
C GLN A 557 -27.54 3.62 -6.98
N ASP A 558 -27.22 2.33 -6.88
CA ASP A 558 -26.62 1.54 -7.97
C ASP A 558 -27.60 1.25 -9.12
N ASP A 559 -28.92 1.33 -8.88
CA ASP A 559 -29.98 1.11 -9.87
C ASP A 559 -30.34 2.36 -10.69
N PHE A 560 -29.47 3.37 -10.67
CA PHE A 560 -29.79 4.66 -11.27
C PHE A 560 -30.09 4.64 -12.77
N LEU A 561 -29.54 3.66 -13.52
CA LEU A 561 -29.79 3.57 -14.96
C LEU A 561 -31.25 3.23 -15.26
N ASP A 562 -31.90 2.41 -14.42
CA ASP A 562 -33.31 2.03 -14.59
C ASP A 562 -34.25 3.20 -14.30
N GLU A 563 -33.92 4.02 -13.29
CA GLU A 563 -34.67 5.24 -12.99
C GLU A 563 -34.36 6.37 -13.99
N LEU A 564 -33.12 6.47 -14.48
CA LEU A 564 -32.72 7.42 -15.50
C LEU A 564 -33.58 7.28 -16.76
N MET A 565 -33.83 6.04 -17.20
CA MET A 565 -34.66 5.77 -18.40
C MET A 565 -36.10 6.30 -18.30
N LYS A 566 -36.58 6.65 -17.10
CA LYS A 566 -37.95 7.18 -16.88
C LYS A 566 -38.02 8.70 -17.02
N ILE A 567 -36.89 9.39 -17.11
CA ILE A 567 -36.77 10.86 -17.19
C ILE A 567 -36.75 11.30 -18.66
N GLU A 568 -37.23 12.51 -18.95
CA GLU A 568 -37.14 13.08 -20.31
C GLU A 568 -35.66 13.23 -20.73
N GLY A 569 -35.31 12.69 -21.91
CA GLY A 569 -33.91 12.58 -22.38
C GLY A 569 -33.10 11.44 -21.73
N GLY A 570 -33.67 10.77 -20.74
CA GLY A 570 -33.02 9.69 -19.98
C GLY A 570 -32.77 8.42 -20.78
N GLN A 571 -33.62 8.11 -21.77
CA GLN A 571 -33.40 6.95 -22.65
C GLN A 571 -32.16 7.13 -23.54
N GLU A 572 -31.98 8.31 -24.15
CA GLU A 572 -30.77 8.61 -24.95
C GLU A 572 -29.50 8.60 -24.09
N ALA A 573 -29.58 9.15 -22.88
CA ALA A 573 -28.49 9.13 -21.91
C ALA A 573 -28.15 7.69 -21.46
N GLY A 574 -29.17 6.90 -21.16
CA GLY A 574 -29.04 5.49 -20.77
C GLY A 574 -28.40 4.66 -21.86
N ASP A 575 -28.88 4.78 -23.10
CA ASP A 575 -28.33 4.07 -24.27
C ASP A 575 -26.85 4.42 -24.52
N ALA A 576 -26.48 5.70 -24.38
CA ALA A 576 -25.10 6.15 -24.51
C ALA A 576 -24.18 5.56 -23.43
N ILE A 577 -24.63 5.55 -22.17
CA ILE A 577 -23.88 4.95 -21.05
C ILE A 577 -23.77 3.43 -21.25
N HIS A 578 -24.86 2.74 -21.63
CA HIS A 578 -24.83 1.31 -21.89
C HIS A 578 -23.87 0.94 -23.02
N SER A 579 -23.88 1.68 -24.14
CA SER A 579 -22.96 1.44 -25.25
C SER A 579 -21.49 1.60 -24.81
N TYR A 580 -21.19 2.60 -23.99
CA TYR A 580 -19.86 2.77 -23.40
C TYR A 580 -19.47 1.58 -22.50
N LEU A 581 -20.39 1.12 -21.64
CA LEU A 581 -20.17 -0.01 -20.73
C LEU A 581 -20.02 -1.35 -21.47
N GLU A 582 -20.69 -1.55 -22.61
CA GLU A 582 -20.51 -2.76 -23.42
C GLU A 582 -19.07 -2.89 -23.94
N GLN A 583 -18.45 -1.76 -24.29
CA GLN A 583 -17.11 -1.74 -24.86
C GLN A 583 -15.99 -1.62 -23.82
N TYR A 584 -16.23 -0.87 -22.73
CA TYR A 584 -15.19 -0.51 -21.76
C TYR A 584 -15.52 -0.88 -20.31
N GLY A 585 -16.75 -1.31 -20.04
CA GLY A 585 -17.24 -1.49 -18.67
C GLY A 585 -16.60 -2.64 -17.89
N MET A 586 -15.90 -3.56 -18.57
CA MET A 586 -15.05 -4.58 -17.94
C MET A 586 -13.77 -4.03 -17.27
N ARG A 587 -13.40 -2.77 -17.54
CA ARG A 587 -12.27 -2.10 -16.91
C ARG A 587 -12.65 -1.50 -15.55
N CYS A 588 -11.63 -1.22 -14.75
CA CYS A 588 -11.71 -0.46 -13.50
C CYS A 588 -10.30 -0.12 -13.01
N SER A 589 -10.22 0.68 -11.94
CA SER A 589 -8.95 0.92 -11.24
C SER A 589 -8.50 -0.38 -10.55
N GLY A 590 -7.25 -0.78 -10.78
CA GLY A 590 -6.68 -2.03 -10.31
C GLY A 590 -7.09 -3.25 -11.12
N GLU A 591 -7.43 -3.10 -12.40
CA GLU A 591 -8.06 -4.13 -13.24
C GLU A 591 -7.37 -5.50 -13.29
N ILE A 592 -6.06 -5.58 -13.01
CA ILE A 592 -5.30 -6.83 -12.96
C ILE A 592 -5.75 -7.77 -11.83
N ASP A 593 -6.36 -7.22 -10.77
CA ASP A 593 -7.06 -7.99 -9.75
C ASP A 593 -8.47 -8.30 -10.24
N LEU A 594 -8.71 -9.56 -10.60
CA LEU A 594 -10.02 -10.05 -11.06
C LEU A 594 -11.15 -9.68 -10.08
N THR A 595 -10.86 -9.58 -8.78
CA THR A 595 -11.88 -9.35 -7.73
C THR A 595 -12.34 -7.90 -7.62
N ARG A 596 -11.65 -6.95 -8.26
CA ARG A 596 -12.05 -5.53 -8.27
C ARG A 596 -13.39 -5.33 -8.97
N THR A 597 -14.20 -4.42 -8.43
CA THR A 597 -15.47 -3.98 -8.99
C THR A 597 -15.24 -3.31 -10.34
N ARG A 598 -15.93 -3.77 -11.38
CA ARG A 598 -15.87 -3.26 -12.75
C ARG A 598 -16.88 -2.15 -12.95
N TRP A 599 -16.68 -1.27 -13.92
CA TRP A 599 -17.65 -0.22 -14.23
C TRP A 599 -19.01 -0.78 -14.67
N SER A 600 -19.06 -1.94 -15.33
CA SER A 600 -20.33 -2.62 -15.64
C SER A 600 -21.02 -3.20 -14.40
N GLU A 601 -20.28 -3.44 -13.31
CA GLU A 601 -20.84 -3.92 -12.05
C GLU A 601 -21.32 -2.77 -11.17
N ASN A 602 -20.60 -1.64 -11.20
CA ASN A 602 -21.04 -0.40 -10.57
C ASN A 602 -20.80 0.79 -11.52
N PRO A 603 -21.81 1.18 -12.32
CA PRO A 603 -21.71 2.32 -13.23
C PRO A 603 -21.66 3.67 -12.53
N LEU A 604 -22.04 3.76 -11.25
CA LEU A 604 -22.05 5.01 -10.48
C LEU A 604 -20.66 5.65 -10.43
N ILE A 605 -19.61 4.83 -10.47
CA ILE A 605 -18.19 5.24 -10.53
C ILE A 605 -17.91 6.20 -11.69
N LEU A 606 -18.66 6.09 -12.80
CA LEU A 606 -18.46 6.93 -13.99
C LEU A 606 -19.18 8.29 -13.89
N VAL A 607 -20.19 8.41 -13.03
CA VAL A 607 -21.07 9.61 -12.97
C VAL A 607 -20.29 10.89 -12.67
N PRO A 608 -19.37 10.95 -11.67
CA PRO A 608 -18.58 12.14 -11.42
C PRO A 608 -17.77 12.60 -12.64
N MET A 609 -17.22 11.65 -13.41
CA MET A 609 -16.45 11.96 -14.62
C MET A 609 -17.34 12.53 -15.73
N ILE A 610 -18.51 11.94 -15.95
CA ILE A 610 -19.47 12.42 -16.93
C ILE A 610 -19.90 13.85 -16.59
N LEU A 611 -20.25 14.12 -15.33
CA LEU A 611 -20.65 15.45 -14.86
C LEU A 611 -19.52 16.47 -15.01
N ASN A 612 -18.28 16.08 -14.65
CA ASN A 612 -17.10 16.90 -14.84
C ASN A 612 -16.92 17.26 -16.32
N HIS A 613 -17.05 16.27 -17.21
CA HIS A 613 -16.92 16.50 -18.65
C HIS A 613 -17.99 17.45 -19.19
N ILE A 614 -19.24 17.32 -18.75
CA ILE A 614 -20.34 18.22 -19.11
C ILE A 614 -20.04 19.65 -18.67
N LYS A 615 -19.49 19.82 -17.46
CA LYS A 615 -19.20 21.14 -16.87
C LYS A 615 -18.04 21.86 -17.57
N HIS A 616 -17.00 21.13 -18.00
CA HIS A 616 -15.73 21.72 -18.40
C HIS A 616 -15.40 21.62 -19.91
N PHE A 617 -16.07 20.78 -20.69
CA PHE A 617 -15.79 20.65 -22.12
C PHE A 617 -16.92 21.17 -23.01
N SER A 618 -16.55 21.64 -24.20
CA SER A 618 -17.49 22.03 -25.26
C SER A 618 -17.88 20.83 -26.14
N ARG A 619 -18.96 20.98 -26.91
CA ARG A 619 -19.48 19.88 -27.74
C ARG A 619 -18.47 19.56 -28.84
N GLY A 620 -18.17 18.28 -29.04
CA GLY A 620 -17.18 17.80 -29.99
C GLY A 620 -15.73 17.91 -29.52
N ALA A 621 -15.50 18.09 -28.21
CA ALA A 621 -14.16 18.18 -27.63
C ALA A 621 -13.29 16.94 -27.93
N SER A 622 -13.89 15.74 -28.01
CA SER A 622 -13.22 14.49 -28.39
C SER A 622 -12.49 14.63 -29.74
N ARG A 623 -13.22 15.06 -30.77
CA ARG A 623 -12.69 15.26 -32.14
C ARG A 623 -11.67 16.39 -32.21
N GLN A 624 -11.92 17.49 -31.50
CA GLN A 624 -11.02 18.64 -31.48
C GLN A 624 -9.65 18.28 -30.88
N LYS A 625 -9.64 17.62 -29.72
CA LYS A 625 -8.40 17.18 -29.06
C LYS A 625 -7.62 16.18 -29.91
N PHE A 626 -8.31 15.20 -30.49
CA PHE A 626 -7.66 14.20 -31.34
C PHE A 626 -7.01 14.86 -32.57
N GLU A 627 -7.72 15.77 -33.24
CA GLU A 627 -7.20 16.48 -34.40
C GLU A 627 -6.04 17.42 -34.05
N GLN A 628 -6.10 18.09 -32.90
CA GLN A 628 -5.01 18.94 -32.41
C GLN A 628 -3.70 18.15 -32.22
N GLY A 629 -3.72 17.05 -31.47
CA GLY A 629 -2.52 16.23 -31.25
C GLY A 629 -1.96 15.65 -32.56
N ARG A 630 -2.84 15.34 -33.52
CA ARG A 630 -2.43 14.90 -34.87
C ARG A 630 -1.68 15.99 -35.62
N GLN A 631 -2.16 17.23 -35.55
CA GLN A 631 -1.52 18.38 -36.20
C GLN A 631 -0.17 18.71 -35.55
N GLU A 632 -0.09 18.69 -34.21
CA GLU A 632 1.15 18.91 -33.47
C GLU A 632 2.21 17.86 -33.83
N ALA A 633 1.83 16.59 -33.91
CA ALA A 633 2.73 15.51 -34.35
C ALA A 633 3.26 15.72 -35.79
N VAL A 634 2.39 16.12 -36.73
CA VAL A 634 2.77 16.38 -38.13
C VAL A 634 3.71 17.59 -38.24
N ILE A 635 3.44 18.65 -37.48
CA ILE A 635 4.29 19.84 -37.44
C ILE A 635 5.67 19.44 -36.89
N LYS A 636 5.71 18.67 -35.80
CA LYS A 636 6.97 18.21 -35.19
C LYS A 636 7.76 17.29 -36.12
N GLU A 637 7.10 16.36 -36.80
CA GLU A 637 7.73 15.51 -37.81
C GLU A 637 8.41 16.37 -38.88
N ARG A 638 7.68 17.34 -39.44
CA ARG A 638 8.22 18.23 -40.47
C ARG A 638 9.40 19.06 -39.97
N GLU A 639 9.28 19.65 -38.79
CA GLU A 639 10.33 20.45 -38.14
C GLU A 639 11.62 19.63 -37.97
N LEU A 640 11.52 18.41 -37.45
CA LEU A 640 12.67 17.54 -37.23
C LEU A 640 13.33 17.16 -38.55
N LEU A 641 12.55 16.75 -39.56
CA LEU A 641 13.09 16.37 -40.87
C LEU A 641 13.81 17.53 -41.55
N GLU A 642 13.21 18.74 -41.55
CA GLU A 642 13.83 19.94 -42.13
C GLU A 642 15.15 20.30 -41.40
N ARG A 643 15.20 20.17 -40.06
CA ARG A 643 16.43 20.40 -39.28
C ARG A 643 17.49 19.34 -39.53
N LEU A 644 17.11 18.07 -39.68
CA LEU A 644 18.04 16.97 -39.97
C LEU A 644 18.68 17.10 -41.35
N GLU A 645 17.94 17.58 -42.35
CA GLU A 645 18.46 17.81 -43.71
C GLU A 645 19.61 18.84 -43.74
N GLN A 646 19.68 19.74 -42.75
CA GLN A 646 20.76 20.74 -42.63
C GLN A 646 22.06 20.18 -42.02
N LEU A 647 22.06 18.93 -41.53
CA LEU A 647 23.23 18.29 -40.93
C LEU A 647 24.08 17.55 -41.97
N PRO A 648 25.35 17.22 -41.65
CA PRO A 648 26.12 16.25 -42.44
C PRO A 648 25.39 14.91 -42.52
N ASP A 649 25.35 14.32 -43.72
CA ASP A 649 24.55 13.13 -44.07
C ASP A 649 23.03 13.29 -43.80
N GLY A 650 22.56 14.54 -43.81
CA GLY A 650 21.21 14.93 -43.41
C GLY A 650 20.08 14.25 -44.18
N VAL A 651 20.26 14.02 -45.48
CA VAL A 651 19.27 13.32 -46.33
C VAL A 651 19.05 11.87 -45.86
N GLN A 652 20.13 11.17 -45.51
CA GLN A 652 20.04 9.79 -45.02
C GLN A 652 19.44 9.75 -43.61
N LYS A 653 19.87 10.66 -42.72
CA LYS A 653 19.32 10.79 -41.36
C LYS A 653 17.81 11.09 -41.40
N ALA A 654 17.38 12.05 -42.21
CA ALA A 654 15.98 12.40 -42.36
C ALA A 654 15.16 11.23 -42.93
N ALA A 655 15.67 10.53 -43.96
CA ALA A 655 14.98 9.37 -44.54
C ALA A 655 14.79 8.24 -43.51
N GLU A 656 15.82 7.95 -42.72
CA GLU A 656 15.74 6.91 -41.68
C GLU A 656 14.83 7.35 -40.52
N THR A 657 14.96 8.58 -40.03
CA THR A 657 14.06 9.11 -39.00
C THR A 657 12.60 9.05 -39.44
N LYS A 658 12.29 9.41 -40.69
CA LYS A 658 10.93 9.29 -41.24
C LYS A 658 10.43 7.84 -41.25
N ARG A 659 11.29 6.88 -41.58
CA ARG A 659 10.97 5.44 -41.52
C ARG A 659 10.65 5.01 -40.09
N VAL A 660 11.46 5.42 -39.12
CA VAL A 660 11.27 5.09 -37.69
C VAL A 660 10.00 5.75 -37.13
N ILE A 661 9.69 7.00 -37.50
CA ILE A 661 8.43 7.67 -37.12
C ILE A 661 7.22 6.90 -37.65
N ARG A 662 7.28 6.39 -38.88
CA ARG A 662 6.21 5.56 -39.46
C ARG A 662 6.01 4.26 -38.67
N LEU A 663 7.08 3.59 -38.25
CA LEU A 663 7.02 2.40 -37.41
C LEU A 663 6.42 2.72 -36.04
N LEU A 664 6.88 3.80 -35.40
CA LEU A 664 6.35 4.27 -34.11
C LEU A 664 4.84 4.52 -34.21
N ARG A 665 4.40 5.43 -35.06
CA ARG A 665 2.98 5.84 -35.17
C ARG A 665 2.08 4.70 -35.66
N GLY A 666 2.62 3.79 -36.47
CA GLY A 666 1.88 2.66 -37.01
C GLY A 666 1.65 1.51 -36.04
N PHE A 667 2.50 1.35 -35.02
CA PHE A 667 2.45 0.20 -34.10
C PHE A 667 2.19 0.57 -32.64
N ILE A 668 2.48 1.81 -32.20
CA ILE A 668 2.43 2.17 -30.79
C ILE A 668 1.02 2.10 -30.18
N GLY A 669 -0.03 2.38 -30.95
CA GLY A 669 -1.42 2.29 -30.48
C GLY A 669 -1.82 0.87 -30.05
N TYR A 670 -1.27 -0.16 -30.69
CA TYR A 670 -1.54 -1.56 -30.36
C TYR A 670 -1.00 -1.98 -28.99
N ARG A 671 -0.06 -1.23 -28.39
CA ARG A 671 0.60 -1.62 -27.12
C ARG A 671 -0.37 -1.91 -25.99
N GLU A 672 -1.46 -1.16 -25.88
CA GLU A 672 -2.44 -1.30 -24.81
C GLU A 672 -3.45 -2.43 -25.04
N TYR A 673 -3.48 -2.99 -26.26
CA TYR A 673 -4.49 -3.96 -26.67
C TYR A 673 -4.38 -5.33 -26.01
N PRO A 674 -3.18 -5.95 -25.83
CA PRO A 674 -3.08 -7.25 -25.16
C PRO A 674 -3.63 -7.20 -23.73
N LYS A 675 -3.41 -6.10 -23.00
CA LYS A 675 -3.98 -5.89 -21.67
C LYS A 675 -5.50 -5.78 -21.73
N TYR A 676 -6.05 -4.98 -22.67
CA TYR A 676 -7.49 -4.89 -22.91
C TYR A 676 -8.14 -6.27 -23.14
N GLY A 677 -7.55 -7.10 -24.00
CA GLY A 677 -8.03 -8.44 -24.29
C GLY A 677 -7.95 -9.38 -23.08
N MET A 678 -6.88 -9.29 -22.28
CA MET A 678 -6.72 -10.04 -21.03
C MET A 678 -7.82 -9.69 -20.02
N ILE A 679 -8.06 -8.40 -19.78
CA ILE A 679 -9.05 -7.95 -18.78
C ILE A 679 -10.49 -8.27 -19.24
N SER A 680 -10.77 -8.19 -20.54
CA SER A 680 -12.04 -8.64 -21.12
C SER A 680 -12.35 -10.11 -20.78
N ARG A 681 -11.34 -10.98 -20.86
CA ARG A 681 -11.47 -12.40 -20.49
C ARG A 681 -11.65 -12.58 -18.98
N TYR A 682 -10.89 -11.84 -18.17
CA TYR A 682 -11.01 -11.88 -16.71
C TYR A 682 -12.43 -11.55 -16.24
N PHE A 683 -13.06 -10.53 -16.84
CA PHE A 683 -14.43 -10.18 -16.47
C PHE A 683 -15.43 -11.28 -16.82
N ILE A 684 -15.25 -11.96 -17.95
CA ILE A 684 -16.09 -13.10 -18.33
C ILE A 684 -15.92 -14.27 -17.34
N TYR A 685 -14.69 -14.56 -16.91
CA TYR A 685 -14.43 -15.56 -15.87
C TYR A 685 -15.08 -15.16 -14.54
N LYS A 686 -14.92 -13.89 -14.13
CA LYS A 686 -15.50 -13.36 -12.89
C LYS A 686 -17.01 -13.57 -12.86
N GLN A 687 -17.70 -13.21 -13.93
CA GLN A 687 -19.15 -13.39 -14.06
C GLN A 687 -19.55 -14.87 -13.94
N ALA A 688 -18.79 -15.78 -14.55
CA ALA A 688 -19.06 -17.22 -14.44
C ALA A 688 -18.82 -17.76 -13.02
N LEU A 689 -17.75 -17.33 -12.35
CA LEU A 689 -17.45 -17.72 -10.98
C LEU A 689 -18.46 -17.17 -9.96
N LEU A 690 -18.95 -15.95 -10.15
CA LEU A 690 -20.00 -15.38 -9.30
C LEU A 690 -21.33 -16.14 -9.40
N ARG A 691 -21.64 -16.75 -10.57
CA ARG A 691 -22.80 -17.65 -10.69
C ARG A 691 -22.64 -18.91 -9.83
N GLU A 692 -21.45 -19.51 -9.80
CA GLU A 692 -21.18 -20.65 -8.92
C GLU A 692 -21.20 -20.24 -7.44
N ALA A 693 -20.73 -19.04 -7.12
CA ALA A 693 -20.81 -18.49 -5.78
C ALA A 693 -22.26 -18.33 -5.29
N GLY A 694 -23.18 -17.92 -6.16
CA GLY A 694 -24.61 -17.91 -5.86
C GLY A 694 -25.12 -19.27 -5.38
N GLN A 695 -24.73 -20.35 -6.06
CA GLN A 695 -25.09 -21.71 -5.64
C GLN A 695 -24.45 -22.12 -4.31
N LEU A 696 -23.27 -21.60 -3.96
CA LEU A 696 -22.64 -21.85 -2.67
C LEU A 696 -23.33 -21.11 -1.52
N VAL A 697 -23.85 -19.90 -1.78
CA VAL A 697 -24.69 -19.14 -0.83
C VAL A 697 -26.00 -19.88 -0.59
N GLU A 698 -26.68 -20.33 -1.66
CA GLU A 698 -27.92 -21.11 -1.54
C GLU A 698 -27.73 -22.42 -0.76
N ALA A 699 -26.56 -23.04 -0.89
CA ALA A 699 -26.18 -24.24 -0.13
C ALA A 699 -25.71 -23.94 1.31
N GLY A 700 -25.63 -22.67 1.73
CA GLY A 700 -25.18 -22.26 3.07
C GLY A 700 -23.70 -22.48 3.34
N ILE A 701 -22.88 -22.65 2.30
CA ILE A 701 -21.43 -22.88 2.43
C ILE A 701 -20.66 -21.57 2.64
N ILE A 702 -21.12 -20.49 2.01
CA ILE A 702 -20.62 -19.13 2.17
C ILE A 702 -21.78 -18.18 2.50
N LYS A 703 -21.49 -17.01 3.08
CA LYS A 703 -22.54 -16.06 3.52
C LYS A 703 -22.90 -15.08 2.41
N GLN A 704 -21.91 -14.69 1.59
CA GLN A 704 -22.04 -13.72 0.50
C GLN A 704 -21.32 -14.24 -0.74
N THR A 705 -21.77 -13.84 -1.93
CA THR A 705 -21.14 -14.25 -3.20
C THR A 705 -19.69 -13.83 -3.29
N GLU A 706 -19.34 -12.66 -2.74
CA GLU A 706 -17.99 -12.10 -2.74
C GLU A 706 -17.02 -12.78 -1.76
N ASP A 707 -17.52 -13.69 -0.90
CA ASP A 707 -16.64 -14.47 -0.02
C ASP A 707 -15.63 -15.30 -0.81
N ILE A 708 -15.96 -15.67 -2.06
CA ILE A 708 -15.07 -16.41 -2.97
C ILE A 708 -13.78 -15.64 -3.29
N TYR A 709 -13.77 -14.31 -3.17
CA TYR A 709 -12.58 -13.51 -3.46
C TYR A 709 -11.43 -13.82 -2.49
N TYR A 710 -11.75 -14.31 -1.29
CA TYR A 710 -10.80 -14.72 -0.26
C TYR A 710 -10.34 -16.17 -0.41
N LEU A 711 -10.76 -16.88 -1.45
CA LEU A 711 -10.30 -18.22 -1.80
C LEU A 711 -9.32 -18.14 -2.98
N THR A 712 -8.33 -19.03 -3.00
CA THR A 712 -7.54 -19.28 -4.21
C THR A 712 -8.40 -19.97 -5.26
N PHE A 713 -7.96 -20.00 -6.51
CA PHE A 713 -8.70 -20.66 -7.59
C PHE A 713 -8.93 -22.15 -7.30
N GLU A 714 -7.91 -22.84 -6.77
CA GLU A 714 -7.95 -24.25 -6.42
C GLU A 714 -8.87 -24.52 -5.22
N GLU A 715 -8.82 -23.70 -4.17
CA GLU A 715 -9.72 -23.84 -3.02
C GLU A 715 -11.17 -23.57 -3.40
N LEU A 716 -11.42 -22.59 -4.27
CA LEU A 716 -12.76 -22.32 -4.79
C LEU A 716 -13.28 -23.51 -5.63
N ARG A 717 -12.42 -24.09 -6.48
CA ARG A 717 -12.72 -25.31 -7.22
C ARG A 717 -13.09 -26.45 -6.27
N GLU A 718 -12.31 -26.67 -5.21
CA GLU A 718 -12.57 -27.72 -4.22
C GLU A 718 -13.88 -27.48 -3.47
N ALA A 719 -14.17 -26.24 -3.06
CA ALA A 719 -15.42 -25.87 -2.40
C ALA A 719 -16.64 -26.16 -3.29
N VAL A 720 -16.56 -25.87 -4.59
CA VAL A 720 -17.61 -26.19 -5.56
C VAL A 720 -17.76 -27.71 -5.75
N CYS A 721 -16.66 -28.46 -5.82
CA CYS A 721 -16.68 -29.92 -5.98
C CYS A 721 -17.27 -30.64 -4.75
N THR A 722 -16.82 -30.25 -3.56
CA THR A 722 -17.07 -30.99 -2.31
C THR A 722 -18.27 -30.45 -1.52
N ARG A 723 -18.70 -29.22 -1.81
CA ARG A 723 -19.68 -28.46 -1.02
C ARG A 723 -19.27 -28.37 0.46
N ARG A 724 -17.97 -28.22 0.73
CA ARG A 724 -17.39 -28.04 2.06
C ARG A 724 -16.37 -26.93 2.03
N LEU A 725 -16.36 -26.11 3.07
CA LEU A 725 -15.41 -25.02 3.24
C LEU A 725 -15.27 -24.69 4.72
N ASP A 726 -14.05 -24.46 5.19
CA ASP A 726 -13.83 -23.84 6.49
C ASP A 726 -13.98 -22.31 6.36
N TYR A 727 -15.10 -21.79 6.86
CA TYR A 727 -15.40 -20.36 6.81
C TYR A 727 -14.42 -19.53 7.65
N GLY A 728 -13.79 -20.10 8.68
CA GLY A 728 -12.79 -19.42 9.50
C GLY A 728 -11.57 -18.95 8.69
N MET A 729 -11.25 -19.65 7.59
CA MET A 729 -10.20 -19.24 6.66
C MET A 729 -10.55 -17.93 5.93
N ILE A 730 -11.81 -17.72 5.54
CA ILE A 730 -12.27 -16.48 4.89
C ILE A 730 -12.17 -15.32 5.88
N GLU A 731 -12.61 -15.51 7.12
CA GLU A 731 -12.56 -14.47 8.15
C GLU A 731 -11.11 -14.05 8.43
N LYS A 732 -10.20 -15.01 8.57
CA LYS A 732 -8.76 -14.74 8.72
C LYS A 732 -8.17 -13.99 7.52
N ARG A 733 -8.49 -14.40 6.29
CA ARG A 733 -7.94 -13.73 5.08
C ARG A 733 -8.53 -12.34 4.86
N ARG A 734 -9.76 -12.10 5.32
CA ARG A 734 -10.37 -10.77 5.33
C ARG A 734 -9.67 -9.84 6.31
N GLU A 735 -9.31 -10.36 7.48
CA GLU A 735 -8.45 -9.69 8.44
C GLU A 735 -7.08 -9.38 7.81
N ASP A 736 -6.35 -10.40 7.32
CA ASP A 736 -5.05 -10.22 6.67
C ASP A 736 -5.10 -9.17 5.55
N TYR A 737 -6.14 -9.19 4.71
CA TYR A 737 -6.31 -8.21 3.63
C TYR A 737 -6.47 -6.76 4.16
N ARG A 738 -7.23 -6.54 5.24
CA ARG A 738 -7.33 -5.21 5.88
C ARG A 738 -5.99 -4.71 6.43
N LEU A 739 -5.12 -5.61 6.90
CA LEU A 739 -3.75 -5.25 7.25
C LEU A 739 -2.98 -4.86 6.00
N TYR A 740 -3.06 -5.68 4.95
CA TYR A 740 -2.32 -5.46 3.71
C TYR A 740 -2.69 -4.15 3.03
N GLU A 741 -3.94 -3.72 3.05
CA GLU A 741 -4.35 -2.42 2.51
C GLU A 741 -3.60 -1.24 3.14
N LYS A 742 -3.21 -1.35 4.42
CA LYS A 742 -2.43 -0.31 5.13
C LYS A 742 -0.94 -0.33 4.78
N LEU A 743 -0.44 -1.41 4.18
CA LEU A 743 0.97 -1.59 3.85
C LEU A 743 1.28 -1.08 2.44
N THR A 744 2.37 -0.33 2.30
CA THR A 744 2.93 0.05 1.00
C THR A 744 4.01 -0.97 0.61
N PRO A 745 3.91 -1.64 -0.56
CA PRO A 745 4.96 -2.54 -1.01
C PRO A 745 6.24 -1.76 -1.30
N PRO A 746 7.43 -2.31 -1.03
CA PRO A 746 8.69 -1.76 -1.52
C PRO A 746 8.93 -2.12 -2.99
N ARG A 747 9.72 -1.32 -3.72
CA ARG A 747 10.18 -1.65 -5.08
C ARG A 747 11.07 -2.89 -5.10
N VAL A 748 11.99 -2.96 -4.15
CA VAL A 748 12.93 -4.07 -3.95
C VAL A 748 12.85 -4.53 -2.50
N ILE A 749 12.70 -5.84 -2.29
CA ILE A 749 12.71 -6.46 -0.97
C ILE A 749 13.64 -7.67 -0.95
N THR A 750 14.35 -7.86 0.15
CA THR A 750 15.21 -9.04 0.33
C THR A 750 14.47 -10.19 1.02
N SER A 751 15.05 -11.38 1.03
CA SER A 751 14.56 -12.53 1.84
C SER A 751 14.51 -12.26 3.34
N ASP A 752 15.32 -11.31 3.84
CA ASP A 752 15.26 -10.86 5.24
C ASP A 752 14.14 -9.82 5.47
N GLY A 753 13.41 -9.47 4.41
CA GLY A 753 12.37 -8.45 4.37
C GLY A 753 12.87 -7.01 4.51
N GLU A 754 14.16 -6.80 4.26
CA GLU A 754 14.75 -5.46 4.13
C GLU A 754 14.20 -4.79 2.87
N ARG A 755 13.64 -3.58 3.03
CA ARG A 755 13.18 -2.72 1.95
C ARG A 755 14.36 -1.91 1.45
N ILE A 756 14.65 -2.01 0.15
CA ILE A 756 15.70 -1.22 -0.48
C ILE A 756 15.05 -0.12 -1.29
N ASN A 757 15.29 1.11 -0.86
CA ASN A 757 14.82 2.30 -1.57
C ASN A 757 15.87 2.73 -2.59
N GLY A 758 15.40 3.23 -3.73
CA GLY A 758 16.24 4.00 -4.63
C GLY A 758 16.11 5.48 -4.29
N ASP A 759 17.17 6.24 -4.48
CA ASP A 759 17.15 7.71 -4.34
C ASP A 759 17.45 8.36 -5.69
N TYR A 760 16.83 9.51 -5.98
CA TYR A 760 17.26 10.36 -7.09
C TYR A 760 18.44 11.22 -6.62
N LYS A 761 19.64 11.00 -7.19
CA LYS A 761 20.80 11.86 -6.95
C LYS A 761 20.81 12.98 -7.99
N ARG A 762 20.40 14.19 -7.62
CA ARG A 762 20.46 15.38 -8.48
C ARG A 762 20.85 16.62 -7.68
N ASP A 763 22.08 17.08 -7.90
CA ASP A 763 22.66 18.27 -7.26
C ASP A 763 22.29 19.59 -7.98
N ASP A 764 21.60 19.49 -9.13
CA ASP A 764 21.26 20.58 -10.04
C ASP A 764 19.85 21.16 -9.86
N LEU A 765 19.12 20.72 -8.82
CA LEU A 765 17.72 21.07 -8.60
C LEU A 765 17.52 22.19 -7.56
N PRO A 766 16.40 22.94 -7.64
CA PRO A 766 16.03 23.93 -6.63
C PRO A 766 15.96 23.34 -5.22
N ALA A 767 16.29 24.14 -4.20
CA ALA A 767 16.18 23.73 -2.80
C ALA A 767 14.71 23.34 -2.47
N ASP A 768 14.53 22.23 -1.73
CA ASP A 768 13.24 21.66 -1.34
C ASP A 768 12.35 21.11 -2.48
N ALA A 769 12.86 21.01 -3.70
CA ALA A 769 12.13 20.39 -4.82
C ALA A 769 11.84 18.90 -4.55
N LEU A 770 10.62 18.45 -4.87
CA LEU A 770 10.30 17.03 -4.89
C LEU A 770 10.82 16.45 -6.20
N VAL A 771 11.75 15.51 -6.11
CA VAL A 771 12.36 14.89 -7.28
C VAL A 771 11.54 13.69 -7.72
N GLY A 772 11.34 13.57 -9.03
CA GLY A 772 10.73 12.41 -9.65
C GLY A 772 11.37 12.12 -11.00
N LEU A 773 10.66 11.35 -11.79
CA LEU A 773 11.03 10.98 -13.14
C LEU A 773 10.34 11.93 -14.14
N PRO A 774 11.09 12.64 -15.00
CA PRO A 774 10.49 13.42 -16.09
C PRO A 774 9.83 12.46 -17.06
N VAL A 775 8.54 12.68 -17.33
CA VAL A 775 7.77 11.73 -18.13
C VAL A 775 7.18 12.37 -19.35
N SER A 776 6.55 13.53 -19.20
CA SER A 776 5.95 14.27 -20.30
C SER A 776 6.39 15.71 -20.19
N SER A 777 6.97 16.24 -21.27
CA SER A 777 7.64 17.53 -21.31
C SER A 777 6.69 18.71 -21.10
N GLY A 778 7.23 19.80 -20.54
CA GLY A 778 6.51 21.05 -20.29
C GLY A 778 6.60 21.50 -18.83
N VAL A 779 6.09 22.70 -18.56
CA VAL A 779 6.03 23.29 -17.22
C VAL A 779 4.63 23.84 -17.00
N ILE A 780 4.02 23.50 -15.87
CA ILE A 780 2.69 23.97 -15.51
C ILE A 780 2.63 24.34 -14.02
N GLU A 781 1.81 25.33 -13.72
CA GLU A 781 1.43 25.69 -12.36
C GLU A 781 -0.06 25.46 -12.20
N GLY A 782 -0.45 24.91 -11.04
CA GLY A 782 -1.84 24.58 -10.80
C GLY A 782 -2.07 24.14 -9.37
N ARG A 783 -3.35 24.04 -9.02
CA ARG A 783 -3.80 23.55 -7.73
C ARG A 783 -3.64 22.03 -7.69
N ALA A 784 -2.93 21.51 -6.70
CA ALA A 784 -2.80 20.08 -6.47
C ALA A 784 -4.12 19.49 -5.97
N ARG A 785 -4.60 18.44 -6.63
CA ARG A 785 -5.76 17.65 -6.19
C ARG A 785 -5.33 16.24 -5.86
N ILE A 786 -5.43 15.85 -4.58
CA ILE A 786 -5.03 14.52 -4.12
C ILE A 786 -6.22 13.59 -4.20
N ILE A 787 -6.21 12.66 -5.16
CA ILE A 787 -7.33 11.75 -5.42
C ILE A 787 -6.85 10.30 -5.35
N PHE A 788 -7.40 9.53 -4.41
CA PHE A 788 -7.10 8.10 -4.25
C PHE A 788 -8.09 7.19 -5.00
N ASN A 789 -9.34 7.63 -5.14
CA ASN A 789 -10.40 6.88 -5.82
C ASN A 789 -11.15 7.81 -6.78
N MET A 790 -11.39 7.33 -8.00
CA MET A 790 -12.09 8.03 -9.06
C MET A 790 -13.53 8.44 -8.68
N GLU A 791 -14.17 7.69 -7.79
CA GLU A 791 -15.53 7.97 -7.28
C GLU A 791 -15.64 9.34 -6.58
N HIS A 792 -14.53 9.84 -6.04
CA HIS A 792 -14.46 11.11 -5.31
C HIS A 792 -13.70 12.18 -6.12
N ALA A 793 -13.53 11.98 -7.43
CA ALA A 793 -12.75 12.88 -8.25
C ALA A 793 -13.51 14.18 -8.52
N ASP A 794 -13.16 15.23 -7.78
CA ASP A 794 -13.56 16.61 -8.03
C ASP A 794 -12.36 17.41 -8.56
N LEU A 795 -12.38 17.64 -9.87
CA LEU A 795 -11.31 18.30 -10.63
C LEU A 795 -11.89 19.51 -11.37
N GLU A 796 -11.20 20.64 -11.26
CA GLU A 796 -11.46 21.87 -11.99
C GLU A 796 -10.45 22.08 -13.12
N GLU A 797 -10.79 22.96 -14.07
CA GLU A 797 -9.84 23.37 -15.10
C GLU A 797 -8.63 24.07 -14.46
N GLY A 798 -7.42 23.59 -14.75
CA GLY A 798 -6.19 24.11 -14.15
C GLY A 798 -5.60 23.22 -13.06
N ASP A 799 -6.34 22.20 -12.60
CA ASP A 799 -5.86 21.29 -11.56
C ASP A 799 -4.74 20.36 -12.03
N ILE A 800 -3.87 20.02 -11.08
CA ILE A 800 -2.81 19.03 -11.22
C ILE A 800 -3.20 17.81 -10.38
N LEU A 801 -3.37 16.66 -11.04
CA LEU A 801 -3.71 15.41 -10.36
C LEU A 801 -2.49 14.88 -9.60
N VAL A 802 -2.66 14.66 -8.30
CA VAL A 802 -1.69 13.98 -7.45
C VAL A 802 -2.31 12.68 -6.95
N THR A 803 -1.71 11.54 -7.25
CA THR A 803 -2.22 10.23 -6.81
C THR A 803 -1.09 9.21 -6.58
N LEU A 804 -1.43 8.03 -6.04
CA LEU A 804 -0.45 6.96 -5.79
C LEU A 804 0.04 6.35 -7.10
N PHE A 805 -0.91 5.91 -7.93
CA PHE A 805 -0.65 5.30 -9.23
C PHE A 805 -1.80 5.64 -10.18
N THR A 806 -1.57 5.41 -11.47
CA THR A 806 -2.61 5.53 -12.49
C THR A 806 -2.57 4.29 -13.35
N ASP A 807 -3.73 3.87 -13.85
CA ASP A 807 -3.85 2.76 -14.79
C ASP A 807 -4.77 3.18 -15.96
N PRO A 808 -5.06 2.29 -16.93
CA PRO A 808 -5.96 2.60 -18.03
C PRO A 808 -7.27 3.26 -17.63
N SER A 809 -7.87 2.87 -16.50
CA SER A 809 -9.17 3.36 -16.08
C SER A 809 -9.16 4.85 -15.74
N TRP A 810 -8.01 5.43 -15.37
CA TRP A 810 -7.87 6.84 -14.99
C TRP A 810 -7.86 7.80 -16.18
N THR A 811 -7.69 7.29 -17.40
CA THR A 811 -7.62 8.08 -18.64
C THR A 811 -8.74 9.11 -18.80
N PRO A 812 -10.02 8.83 -18.48
CA PRO A 812 -11.06 9.83 -18.64
C PRO A 812 -10.89 11.05 -17.73
N LEU A 813 -10.19 10.91 -16.58
CA LEU A 813 -9.85 12.04 -15.71
C LEU A 813 -8.71 12.89 -16.29
N PHE A 814 -7.81 12.30 -17.07
CA PHE A 814 -6.67 13.02 -17.64
C PHE A 814 -7.12 14.10 -18.62
N VAL A 815 -8.31 13.95 -19.20
CA VAL A 815 -8.92 14.95 -20.06
C VAL A 815 -9.14 16.26 -19.31
N SER A 816 -9.45 16.21 -18.01
CA SER A 816 -9.82 17.36 -17.15
C SER A 816 -8.65 18.07 -16.46
N ILE A 817 -7.43 17.54 -16.51
CA ILE A 817 -6.28 18.07 -15.75
C ILE A 817 -5.30 18.83 -16.66
N LYS A 818 -4.41 19.62 -16.05
CA LYS A 818 -3.31 20.31 -16.75
C LYS A 818 -1.93 19.73 -16.44
N GLY A 819 -1.81 18.88 -15.41
CA GLY A 819 -0.56 18.18 -15.09
C GLY A 819 -0.80 16.94 -14.24
N LEU A 820 0.20 16.06 -14.17
CA LEU A 820 0.14 14.79 -13.46
C LEU A 820 1.34 14.58 -12.54
N VAL A 821 1.07 14.15 -11.31
CA VAL A 821 2.05 13.71 -10.32
C VAL A 821 1.64 12.35 -9.76
N THR A 822 2.54 11.36 -9.82
CA THR A 822 2.30 10.05 -9.17
C THR A 822 3.47 9.58 -8.31
N GLU A 823 3.17 8.85 -7.23
CA GLU A 823 4.20 8.22 -6.39
C GLU A 823 4.85 7.00 -7.06
N VAL A 824 4.07 6.32 -7.89
CA VAL A 824 4.48 5.14 -8.64
C VAL A 824 4.32 5.42 -10.12
N GLY A 825 5.40 5.22 -10.85
CA GLY A 825 5.41 5.24 -12.30
C GLY A 825 6.82 5.23 -12.87
N GLY A 826 6.90 5.01 -14.16
CA GLY A 826 8.13 4.90 -14.94
C GLY A 826 7.97 5.54 -16.32
N LEU A 827 9.05 5.67 -17.09
CA LEU A 827 9.03 6.37 -18.38
C LEU A 827 8.04 5.77 -19.38
N MET A 828 7.79 4.46 -19.30
CA MET A 828 6.99 3.71 -20.29
C MET A 828 5.62 3.30 -19.75
N THR A 829 5.22 3.91 -18.65
CA THR A 829 4.05 3.47 -17.91
C THR A 829 2.77 4.12 -18.41
N HIS A 830 1.60 3.62 -17.98
CA HIS A 830 0.33 4.01 -18.58
C HIS A 830 0.04 5.51 -18.44
N GLY A 831 0.05 6.03 -17.20
CA GLY A 831 -0.14 7.47 -16.96
C GLY A 831 0.92 8.32 -17.65
N ALA A 832 2.14 7.78 -17.80
CA ALA A 832 3.20 8.46 -18.51
C ALA A 832 2.93 8.64 -20.00
N VAL A 833 2.42 7.60 -20.65
CA VAL A 833 2.15 7.62 -22.08
C VAL A 833 0.91 8.45 -22.38
N ILE A 834 -0.16 8.28 -21.61
CA ILE A 834 -1.37 9.09 -21.79
C ILE A 834 -1.08 10.58 -21.53
N ALA A 835 -0.25 10.90 -20.54
CA ALA A 835 0.19 12.28 -20.33
C ALA A 835 0.89 12.85 -21.57
N ARG A 836 1.76 12.09 -22.25
CA ARG A 836 2.38 12.51 -23.51
C ARG A 836 1.39 12.67 -24.64
N GLU A 837 0.48 11.70 -24.78
CA GLU A 837 -0.55 11.69 -25.82
C GLU A 837 -1.50 12.89 -25.72
N TYR A 838 -1.82 13.32 -24.48
CA TYR A 838 -2.60 14.54 -24.23
C TYR A 838 -1.76 15.81 -24.07
N GLY A 839 -0.42 15.74 -24.15
CA GLY A 839 0.46 16.88 -23.99
C GLY A 839 0.48 17.49 -22.58
N LEU A 840 0.21 16.69 -21.55
CA LEU A 840 0.18 17.10 -20.15
C LEU A 840 1.57 17.00 -19.53
N PRO A 841 2.14 18.07 -18.94
CA PRO A 841 3.38 17.97 -18.17
C PRO A 841 3.22 16.99 -16.99
N ALA A 842 4.13 16.02 -16.89
CA ALA A 842 4.00 14.95 -15.90
C ALA A 842 5.33 14.55 -15.28
N VAL A 843 5.28 14.32 -13.96
CA VAL A 843 6.39 13.80 -13.15
C VAL A 843 5.87 12.62 -12.34
N VAL A 844 6.50 11.44 -12.49
CA VAL A 844 6.07 10.21 -11.80
C VAL A 844 7.16 9.69 -10.89
N GLY A 845 6.84 8.70 -10.05
CA GLY A 845 7.84 8.10 -9.18
C GLY A 845 8.33 9.06 -8.09
N VAL A 846 7.49 10.00 -7.67
CA VAL A 846 7.82 11.00 -6.65
C VAL A 846 7.56 10.42 -5.28
N ASP A 847 8.60 10.17 -4.49
CA ASP A 847 8.44 9.50 -3.21
C ASP A 847 7.54 10.31 -2.25
N GLN A 848 6.50 9.65 -1.75
CA GLN A 848 5.51 10.19 -0.81
C GLN A 848 4.80 11.48 -1.27
N ALA A 849 4.62 11.69 -2.58
CA ALA A 849 3.94 12.87 -3.13
C ALA A 849 2.59 13.16 -2.46
N THR A 850 1.76 12.15 -2.23
CA THR A 850 0.41 12.28 -1.62
C THR A 850 0.44 12.65 -0.14
N LYS A 851 1.59 12.51 0.52
CA LYS A 851 1.81 12.89 1.93
C LYS A 851 2.54 14.22 2.08
N ARG A 852 3.42 14.54 1.13
CA ARG A 852 4.26 15.75 1.14
C ARG A 852 3.54 16.96 0.55
N ILE A 853 2.71 16.76 -0.48
CA ILE A 853 1.84 17.78 -1.06
C ILE A 853 0.53 17.81 -0.25
N LYS A 854 -0.01 19.00 0.02
CA LYS A 854 -1.33 19.14 0.65
C LYS A 854 -2.40 19.32 -0.41
N ASP A 855 -3.58 18.73 -0.21
CA ASP A 855 -4.72 18.93 -1.13
C ASP A 855 -5.09 20.41 -1.20
N GLY A 856 -5.27 20.93 -2.43
CA GLY A 856 -5.53 22.34 -2.70
C GLY A 856 -4.29 23.24 -2.74
N GLN A 857 -3.09 22.73 -2.47
CA GLN A 857 -1.85 23.51 -2.50
C GLN A 857 -1.45 23.87 -3.93
N MET A 858 -0.93 25.07 -4.15
CA MET A 858 -0.33 25.43 -5.44
C MET A 858 1.02 24.75 -5.62
N ILE A 859 1.22 24.11 -6.77
CA ILE A 859 2.48 23.46 -7.12
C ILE A 859 2.89 23.84 -8.54
N ARG A 860 4.20 23.83 -8.80
CA ARG A 860 4.78 23.87 -10.15
C ARG A 860 5.30 22.49 -10.50
N VAL A 861 4.86 21.94 -11.62
CA VAL A 861 5.33 20.65 -12.16
C VAL A 861 6.22 20.92 -13.36
N HIS A 862 7.49 20.56 -13.27
CA HIS A 862 8.44 20.66 -14.36
C HIS A 862 8.63 19.27 -15.00
N GLY A 863 7.75 18.92 -15.94
CA GLY A 863 7.73 17.61 -16.59
C GLY A 863 8.97 17.30 -17.45
N THR A 864 9.66 18.32 -17.98
CA THR A 864 10.90 18.14 -18.77
C THR A 864 12.11 17.75 -17.91
N GLU A 865 12.26 18.38 -16.75
CA GLU A 865 13.42 18.17 -15.86
C GLU A 865 13.10 17.22 -14.70
N GLY A 866 11.82 16.92 -14.44
CA GLY A 866 11.43 15.84 -13.53
C GLY A 866 11.39 16.25 -12.06
N TYR A 867 10.91 17.45 -11.75
CA TYR A 867 10.77 17.90 -10.36
C TYR A 867 9.52 18.72 -10.14
N ILE A 868 9.15 18.88 -8.87
CA ILE A 868 7.98 19.63 -8.41
C ILE A 868 8.43 20.65 -7.36
N GLU A 869 7.93 21.88 -7.49
CA GLU A 869 8.12 22.91 -6.47
C GLU A 869 6.80 23.17 -5.75
N LEU A 870 6.89 23.30 -4.43
CA LEU A 870 5.78 23.75 -3.59
C LEU A 870 5.77 25.28 -3.63
N LEU A 871 4.65 25.88 -4.04
CA LEU A 871 4.52 27.34 -4.20
C LEU A 871 3.88 28.01 -2.98
#